data_AF-A0A9D7HR56-F1
#
_entry.id   AF-A0A9D7HR56-F1
#
_cell.length_a   1.000
_cell.length_b   1.000
_cell.length_c   1.000
_cell.angle_alpha   90.00
_cell.angle_beta   90.00
_cell.angle_gamma   90.00
#
_symmetry.space_group_name_H-M   'P 1'
#
loop_
_entity.id
_entity.type
_entity.pdbx_description
1 polymer ?
#
loop_
_entity_poly.entity_id
_entity_poly.type
_entity_poly.pdbx_seq_one_letter_code
_entity_poly.pdbx_strand_id
1 'polypeptide(L)'
;MRPGGVAQVIGFVAVFWLAIGAQVAVVRADALFVRGAVSGEWSAPTDTVIIDSFAWVPAAETLRIAPGMVVAFSGRFSLLVTGTLLAEGTATDSIYVQRTPLHDPLGHLGVRFRQTQTVSRLAHVVIEDGFANLGGDERFGGALEVYFAEIVLDSCWLRENRARIDGGAIYGREAATLTIRDCIFSGDSTRFGAGGAILSRSNGTLRLERCEFYGNKAITHGGALAMESGVQVELTDCRFHNNRALQRGGAVQLRGTPGTGFARGCVFDQNAADIGGALYLENTRATLEACSLRWSGARLGGAVALRGLNNQATLRRLTIHDNLASAEGGALHIADNARCTVENSVIMRNDALQGGGVYVAAGTIATLRYLTTTDNHATDGREFYFGGGGLLTSSIVSGLESLIHLAPGASPQLFRSNIYASVGDELTGFVVPWLLDMTRVNVALVPCDTFRNISADPQFADAALDDYRLLDGSPCLFGADTSGAVRFDYSGDSRPQPSGSWPDMGAFESAAALPSGEYCGFQSGVWYPGDYVIGCTLRVAEVDTLLIMAGTRVMFAPGASLHVDGTLLALGTDLDSIVFDRYFELPGSTWNGIVLGATSRTRFEYTAVRRVIGVPAIELRGTSVELRHCSITDNDNRHGDGGGLYAPGAAHALLQSCAFTDNIAGGGGAVSMTLGSLTTESSLFRGNEAALDVFGDQAHGGAIAAQSITVRDSRFADCRGFLGGAVAADSAVIYDSEFEGCWAARGGALAVRRQLNLDNVTFRGNEARLDGGALALAAITVDHSSQYFANHAAQGGAISLSDSAAYVGDSVVWRGNIAEQGGAVYARTAATSEVVASELHGNLAELGGALYCDRGVTQFTLCLFDSNTADAGGAVYLDNGLLRLQRSTCVNQQSAAAGSVAHARLGSTLIMNSTILADNGADPLNVVEHTDYQHILCDVPTYFGAATRTNFNGDTCDAAFNLIADPEFVDAGARDYRLTTASPAIQAGDPLWPPDADGTRSDIGYSAGVRPYVVPTPFNVTAPERGAHFVTDDSIRFAWNESRDGDPGDTVSYRLHLTGEVDSVIATGGARSVVLTLDRGQYEWWVEAQSLRPETAQVSYERRGLTVADAALGAGDAELPGEFAVTMAGPNPFNSMTRLDVALPHPAHVTLLIYDVLGRTVQTIERDYTAGVHGLSLSAQQLSTGFYWAEVRAGEQMRRVKLAVIR
;
A
#
# COMPACT_ATOMS: atom_id res chain seq x y z
N MET A 1 -28.39 -22.26 35.92
CA MET A 1 -29.51 -21.54 36.58
C MET A 1 -30.34 -20.85 35.49
N ARG A 2 -31.68 -20.91 35.56
CA ARG A 2 -32.66 -20.32 34.59
C ARG A 2 -32.82 -18.79 34.83
N PRO A 3 -33.56 -17.97 34.03
CA PRO A 3 -34.44 -18.26 32.87
C PRO A 3 -34.40 -17.24 31.69
N GLY A 4 -34.96 -17.62 30.53
CA GLY A 4 -35.50 -16.66 29.54
C GLY A 4 -35.15 -16.98 28.08
N GLY A 5 -36.16 -17.21 27.24
CA GLY A 5 -35.98 -17.30 25.78
C GLY A 5 -36.64 -18.49 25.07
N VAL A 6 -37.81 -18.97 25.51
CA VAL A 6 -38.65 -19.87 24.70
C VAL A 6 -39.68 -19.03 23.96
N ALA A 7 -39.31 -18.49 22.80
CA ALA A 7 -40.25 -17.97 21.81
C ALA A 7 -39.54 -17.89 20.45
N GLN A 8 -40.09 -18.58 19.43
CA GLN A 8 -39.74 -18.56 18.00
C GLN A 8 -39.08 -19.82 17.38
N VAL A 9 -39.57 -21.05 17.65
CA VAL A 9 -39.46 -22.18 16.68
C VAL A 9 -40.68 -23.14 16.77
N ILE A 10 -41.89 -22.65 17.04
CA ILE A 10 -43.13 -23.48 17.05
C ILE A 10 -44.14 -22.99 16.01
N GLY A 11 -43.65 -22.57 14.85
CA GLY A 11 -44.50 -22.02 13.80
C GLY A 11 -44.20 -22.62 12.46
N PHE A 12 -44.29 -23.94 12.28
CA PHE A 12 -44.51 -24.57 10.95
C PHE A 12 -44.91 -26.06 10.99
N VAL A 13 -44.95 -26.74 12.15
CA VAL A 13 -45.31 -28.18 12.26
C VAL A 13 -46.70 -28.44 12.88
N ALA A 14 -47.42 -27.40 13.34
CA ALA A 14 -48.66 -27.58 14.11
C ALA A 14 -49.98 -27.58 13.30
N VAL A 15 -49.97 -27.49 11.96
CA VAL A 15 -51.23 -27.40 11.17
C VAL A 15 -51.72 -28.75 10.62
N PHE A 16 -51.02 -29.86 10.85
CA PHE A 16 -51.46 -31.18 10.35
C PHE A 16 -51.72 -32.26 11.42
N TRP A 17 -51.74 -31.91 12.71
CA TRP A 17 -51.87 -32.88 13.80
C TRP A 17 -53.16 -32.78 14.64
N LEU A 18 -54.25 -32.20 14.11
CA LEU A 18 -55.55 -32.17 14.78
C LEU A 18 -56.73 -32.79 14.01
N ALA A 19 -56.46 -33.48 12.90
CA ALA A 19 -57.38 -34.42 12.27
C ALA A 19 -56.51 -35.52 11.64
N ILE A 20 -56.27 -36.66 12.27
CA ILE A 20 -57.12 -37.85 12.15
C ILE A 20 -56.89 -38.66 13.44
N GLY A 21 -57.73 -38.41 14.45
CA GLY A 21 -57.97 -39.35 15.51
C GLY A 21 -58.98 -40.39 15.02
N ALA A 22 -58.55 -41.63 14.89
CA ALA A 22 -59.38 -42.84 14.80
C ALA A 22 -60.50 -42.83 13.75
N GLN A 23 -60.17 -43.22 12.51
CA GLN A 23 -61.10 -44.01 11.71
C GLN A 23 -60.61 -45.45 11.66
N VAL A 24 -61.11 -46.26 12.59
CA VAL A 24 -61.11 -47.71 12.43
C VAL A 24 -62.07 -47.99 11.27
N ALA A 25 -61.53 -48.37 10.11
CA ALA A 25 -62.34 -48.83 8.99
C ALA A 25 -63.03 -50.13 9.40
N VAL A 26 -64.32 -50.02 9.74
CA VAL A 26 -65.21 -51.15 9.93
C VAL A 26 -65.31 -51.88 8.60
N VAL A 27 -64.97 -53.18 8.57
CA VAL A 27 -65.20 -54.07 7.42
C VAL A 27 -66.68 -53.96 7.04
N ARG A 28 -67.00 -53.26 5.95
CA ARG A 28 -68.38 -53.14 5.44
C ARG A 28 -68.76 -54.39 4.64
N ALA A 29 -70.07 -54.60 4.48
CA ALA A 29 -70.66 -55.87 4.05
C ALA A 29 -70.33 -56.34 2.61
N ASP A 30 -69.63 -55.55 1.81
CA ASP A 30 -69.27 -55.83 0.40
C ASP A 30 -67.73 -55.93 0.21
N ALA A 31 -67.06 -56.74 1.02
CA ALA A 31 -65.62 -56.98 0.87
C ALA A 31 -65.32 -58.03 -0.22
N LEU A 32 -64.39 -57.73 -1.14
CA LEU A 32 -63.91 -58.68 -2.14
C LEU A 32 -62.82 -59.58 -1.54
N PHE A 33 -63.09 -60.88 -1.38
CA PHE A 33 -62.09 -61.85 -0.94
C PHE A 33 -61.24 -62.33 -2.12
N VAL A 34 -59.92 -62.16 -2.01
CA VAL A 34 -58.96 -62.42 -3.09
C VAL A 34 -58.09 -63.62 -2.79
N ARG A 35 -58.04 -64.55 -3.77
CA ARG A 35 -57.22 -65.77 -3.76
C ARG A 35 -56.61 -66.01 -5.14
N GLY A 36 -55.33 -66.34 -5.21
CA GLY A 36 -54.67 -66.73 -6.46
C GLY A 36 -54.18 -65.57 -7.34
N ALA A 37 -54.11 -65.81 -8.65
CA ALA A 37 -53.68 -64.80 -9.63
C ALA A 37 -54.68 -63.64 -9.72
N VAL A 38 -54.18 -62.40 -9.71
CA VAL A 38 -54.98 -61.18 -9.83
C VAL A 38 -54.43 -60.22 -10.88
N SER A 39 -55.33 -59.55 -11.60
CA SER A 39 -55.02 -58.49 -12.57
C SER A 39 -56.25 -57.61 -12.81
N GLY A 40 -56.11 -56.54 -13.62
CA GLY A 40 -57.19 -55.63 -13.93
C GLY A 40 -57.28 -54.46 -12.94
N GLU A 41 -58.49 -54.06 -12.56
CA GLU A 41 -58.75 -52.90 -11.69
C GLU A 41 -59.55 -53.31 -10.46
N TRP A 42 -59.13 -52.83 -9.29
CA TRP A 42 -59.90 -52.83 -8.06
C TRP A 42 -60.51 -51.45 -7.85
N SER A 43 -61.83 -51.36 -8.03
CA SER A 43 -62.62 -50.15 -7.88
C SER A 43 -64.07 -50.49 -7.44
N ALA A 44 -64.90 -49.45 -7.26
CA ALA A 44 -66.29 -49.56 -6.78
C ALA A 44 -67.14 -50.61 -7.54
N PRO A 45 -68.12 -51.28 -6.89
CA PRO A 45 -68.78 -50.86 -5.64
C PRO A 45 -68.10 -51.30 -4.34
N THR A 46 -67.08 -52.15 -4.41
CA THR A 46 -66.35 -52.61 -3.21
C THR A 46 -65.25 -51.63 -2.86
N ASP A 47 -65.26 -51.05 -1.66
CA ASP A 47 -64.19 -50.18 -1.13
C ASP A 47 -63.10 -50.96 -0.38
N THR A 48 -63.31 -52.26 -0.15
CA THR A 48 -62.44 -53.12 0.65
C THR A 48 -62.14 -54.43 -0.06
N VAL A 49 -60.86 -54.75 -0.22
CA VAL A 49 -60.33 -56.02 -0.71
C VAL A 49 -59.67 -56.76 0.46
N ILE A 50 -60.04 -58.01 0.70
CA ILE A 50 -59.46 -58.86 1.75
C ILE A 50 -58.63 -59.98 1.10
N ILE A 51 -57.33 -59.96 1.34
CA ILE A 51 -56.42 -61.05 0.97
C ILE A 51 -56.42 -62.07 2.10
N ASP A 52 -57.05 -63.23 1.85
CA ASP A 52 -57.24 -64.31 2.83
C ASP A 52 -56.48 -65.61 2.48
N SER A 53 -55.68 -65.56 1.43
CA SER A 53 -54.75 -66.63 1.02
C SER A 53 -53.62 -66.06 0.18
N PHE A 54 -52.77 -66.92 -0.39
CA PHE A 54 -51.72 -66.50 -1.33
C PHE A 54 -52.34 -65.85 -2.58
N ALA A 55 -51.95 -64.60 -2.86
CA ALA A 55 -52.38 -63.84 -4.03
C ALA A 55 -51.16 -63.28 -4.79
N TRP A 56 -51.23 -63.25 -6.12
CA TRP A 56 -50.12 -62.71 -6.93
C TRP A 56 -50.56 -62.02 -8.23
N VAL A 57 -49.80 -61.02 -8.66
CA VAL A 57 -49.91 -60.36 -9.98
C VAL A 57 -48.92 -61.04 -10.94
N PRO A 58 -49.38 -61.79 -11.96
CA PRO A 58 -48.51 -62.48 -12.92
C PRO A 58 -47.63 -61.53 -13.77
N ALA A 59 -46.50 -62.02 -14.28
CA ALA A 59 -45.47 -61.22 -14.96
C ALA A 59 -45.94 -60.33 -16.15
N ALA A 60 -46.95 -60.78 -16.89
CA ALA A 60 -47.49 -60.03 -18.03
C ALA A 60 -48.70 -59.15 -17.67
N GLU A 61 -49.13 -59.17 -16.41
CA GLU A 61 -50.35 -58.55 -15.96
C GLU A 61 -50.09 -57.25 -15.20
N THR A 62 -51.09 -56.38 -15.20
CA THR A 62 -51.12 -55.17 -14.39
C THR A 62 -52.31 -55.20 -13.45
N LEU A 63 -52.08 -54.90 -12.18
CA LEU A 63 -53.13 -54.64 -11.20
C LEU A 63 -53.18 -53.14 -10.92
N ARG A 64 -54.35 -52.53 -11.08
CA ARG A 64 -54.65 -51.14 -10.74
C ARG A 64 -55.52 -51.09 -9.49
N ILE A 65 -55.16 -50.26 -8.52
CA ILE A 65 -55.95 -50.04 -7.31
C ILE A 65 -56.41 -48.58 -7.31
N ALA A 66 -57.72 -48.37 -7.33
CA ALA A 66 -58.31 -47.04 -7.37
C ALA A 66 -58.17 -46.30 -6.01
N PRO A 67 -58.28 -44.96 -6.00
CA PRO A 67 -58.33 -44.15 -4.77
C PRO A 67 -59.38 -44.64 -3.76
N GLY A 68 -59.10 -44.43 -2.47
CA GLY A 68 -60.00 -44.78 -1.35
C GLY A 68 -60.10 -46.27 -1.00
N MET A 69 -59.46 -47.14 -1.78
CA MET A 69 -59.49 -48.57 -1.55
C MET A 69 -58.74 -49.00 -0.30
N VAL A 70 -59.32 -49.93 0.45
CA VAL A 70 -58.67 -50.64 1.56
C VAL A 70 -58.25 -52.04 1.10
N VAL A 71 -56.95 -52.34 1.13
CA VAL A 71 -56.39 -53.67 0.93
C VAL A 71 -56.02 -54.25 2.29
N ALA A 72 -56.88 -55.12 2.82
CA ALA A 72 -56.71 -55.73 4.13
C ALA A 72 -56.20 -57.18 4.02
N PHE A 73 -55.28 -57.58 4.90
CA PHE A 73 -54.84 -58.98 5.01
C PHE A 73 -55.53 -59.66 6.20
N SER A 74 -56.17 -60.81 5.97
CA SER A 74 -56.89 -61.55 7.03
C SER A 74 -55.99 -62.47 7.87
N GLY A 75 -54.68 -62.43 7.63
CA GLY A 75 -53.67 -63.23 8.30
C GLY A 75 -52.28 -62.88 7.78
N ARG A 76 -51.29 -63.74 8.06
CA ARG A 76 -49.91 -63.58 7.59
C ARG A 76 -49.76 -63.98 6.11
N PHE A 77 -50.43 -63.23 5.24
CA PHE A 77 -50.34 -63.34 3.80
C PHE A 77 -49.60 -62.14 3.20
N SER A 78 -49.09 -62.32 1.99
CA SER A 78 -48.45 -61.29 1.18
C SER A 78 -49.13 -61.19 -0.19
N LEU A 79 -49.08 -60.02 -0.82
CA LEU A 79 -49.35 -59.87 -2.25
C LEU A 79 -48.03 -59.98 -3.03
N LEU A 80 -47.85 -61.05 -3.80
CA LEU A 80 -46.67 -61.22 -4.64
C LEU A 80 -46.85 -60.53 -6.00
N VAL A 81 -45.96 -59.64 -6.39
CA VAL A 81 -46.00 -58.93 -7.67
C VAL A 81 -44.82 -59.39 -8.52
N THR A 82 -45.11 -60.12 -9.59
CA THR A 82 -44.14 -60.42 -10.66
C THR A 82 -44.42 -59.61 -11.93
N GLY A 83 -45.64 -59.09 -12.10
CA GLY A 83 -46.02 -58.10 -13.13
C GLY A 83 -45.90 -56.66 -12.66
N THR A 84 -46.95 -55.86 -12.89
CA THR A 84 -47.00 -54.43 -12.53
C THR A 84 -48.10 -54.14 -11.50
N LEU A 85 -47.78 -53.38 -10.45
CA LEU A 85 -48.77 -52.81 -9.52
C LEU A 85 -48.83 -51.28 -9.68
N LEU A 86 -50.02 -50.76 -9.94
CA LEU A 86 -50.32 -49.34 -10.01
C LEU A 86 -51.38 -48.99 -8.96
N ALA A 87 -50.95 -48.55 -7.79
CA ALA A 87 -51.83 -48.12 -6.71
C ALA A 87 -51.73 -46.60 -6.57
N GLU A 88 -52.67 -45.87 -7.17
CA GLU A 88 -52.61 -44.42 -7.30
C GLU A 88 -53.82 -43.78 -6.61
N GLY A 89 -53.66 -43.50 -5.31
CA GLY A 89 -54.63 -42.74 -4.52
C GLY A 89 -54.53 -41.23 -4.76
N THR A 90 -55.27 -40.47 -3.96
CA THR A 90 -55.19 -38.99 -3.96
C THR A 90 -54.95 -38.46 -2.56
N ALA A 91 -54.55 -37.18 -2.45
CA ALA A 91 -54.34 -36.52 -1.17
C ALA A 91 -55.58 -36.50 -0.25
N THR A 92 -56.79 -36.55 -0.82
CA THR A 92 -58.06 -36.60 -0.08
C THR A 92 -58.62 -38.01 0.07
N ASP A 93 -58.11 -38.97 -0.72
CA ASP A 93 -58.65 -40.32 -0.82
C ASP A 93 -57.52 -41.33 -1.04
N SER A 94 -56.77 -41.60 0.03
CA SER A 94 -55.61 -42.47 0.03
C SER A 94 -55.99 -43.95 -0.02
N ILE A 95 -55.10 -44.79 -0.56
CA ILE A 95 -55.25 -46.25 -0.51
C ILE A 95 -54.64 -46.75 0.80
N TYR A 96 -55.31 -47.65 1.51
CA TYR A 96 -54.84 -48.19 2.77
C TYR A 96 -54.48 -49.67 2.65
N VAL A 97 -53.25 -50.04 3.00
CA VAL A 97 -52.76 -51.42 3.09
C VAL A 97 -52.54 -51.74 4.56
N GLN A 98 -53.38 -52.63 5.12
CA GLN A 98 -53.44 -52.86 6.56
C GLN A 98 -53.85 -54.30 6.90
N ARG A 99 -53.90 -54.64 8.19
CA ARG A 99 -54.46 -55.91 8.68
C ARG A 99 -55.97 -55.79 8.91
N THR A 100 -56.70 -56.91 8.90
CA THR A 100 -58.11 -56.87 9.30
C THR A 100 -58.27 -56.64 10.81
N PRO A 101 -59.33 -55.94 11.26
CA PRO A 101 -59.56 -55.67 12.69
C PRO A 101 -59.80 -56.92 13.55
N LEU A 102 -60.14 -58.06 12.95
CA LEU A 102 -60.70 -59.21 13.65
C LEU A 102 -59.73 -60.39 13.86
N HIS A 103 -58.57 -60.47 13.20
CA HIS A 103 -57.63 -61.60 13.39
C HIS A 103 -56.14 -61.25 13.25
N ASP A 104 -55.35 -62.01 14.02
CA ASP A 104 -53.88 -62.08 14.18
C ASP A 104 -53.18 -60.85 14.84
N PRO A 105 -52.74 -60.93 16.11
CA PRO A 105 -51.87 -59.92 16.73
C PRO A 105 -50.47 -59.84 16.11
N LEU A 106 -50.18 -60.67 15.09
CA LEU A 106 -48.86 -60.82 14.49
C LEU A 106 -48.68 -60.10 13.13
N GLY A 107 -49.60 -59.22 12.70
CA GLY A 107 -49.46 -58.35 11.50
C GLY A 107 -49.58 -59.07 10.14
N HIS A 108 -49.28 -58.36 9.04
CA HIS A 108 -49.30 -58.90 7.66
C HIS A 108 -47.92 -58.95 7.01
N LEU A 109 -47.75 -59.75 5.94
CA LEU A 109 -46.49 -59.82 5.20
C LEU A 109 -46.43 -58.80 4.04
N GLY A 110 -47.41 -57.92 3.87
CA GLY A 110 -47.29 -56.78 2.96
C GLY A 110 -47.18 -57.17 1.48
N VAL A 111 -46.49 -56.35 0.68
CA VAL A 111 -46.37 -56.54 -0.77
C VAL A 111 -44.93 -56.94 -1.13
N ARG A 112 -44.78 -57.88 -2.07
CA ARG A 112 -43.49 -58.51 -2.43
C ARG A 112 -43.27 -58.36 -3.92
N PHE A 113 -42.35 -57.49 -4.34
CA PHE A 113 -41.95 -57.33 -5.74
C PHE A 113 -40.78 -58.24 -6.05
N ARG A 114 -40.95 -59.19 -6.98
CA ARG A 114 -39.90 -60.15 -7.32
C ARG A 114 -39.75 -60.28 -8.83
N GLN A 115 -38.58 -59.91 -9.34
CA GLN A 115 -38.17 -60.06 -10.74
C GLN A 115 -39.16 -59.41 -11.73
N THR A 116 -39.64 -58.20 -11.41
CA THR A 116 -40.57 -57.47 -12.28
C THR A 116 -39.83 -56.92 -13.50
N GLN A 117 -40.46 -56.98 -14.67
CA GLN A 117 -39.90 -56.42 -15.91
C GLN A 117 -40.32 -54.96 -16.13
N THR A 118 -41.27 -54.48 -15.34
CA THR A 118 -41.87 -53.15 -15.39
C THR A 118 -41.74 -52.47 -14.03
N VAL A 119 -41.91 -51.15 -14.05
CA VAL A 119 -41.89 -50.31 -12.85
C VAL A 119 -43.27 -50.29 -12.21
N SER A 120 -43.35 -50.65 -10.94
CA SER A 120 -44.59 -50.50 -10.15
C SER A 120 -44.63 -49.15 -9.45
N ARG A 121 -45.81 -48.53 -9.36
CA ARG A 121 -45.99 -47.19 -8.79
C ARG A 121 -47.04 -47.21 -7.68
N LEU A 122 -46.66 -46.68 -6.53
CA LEU A 122 -47.54 -46.42 -5.40
C LEU A 122 -47.56 -44.92 -5.17
N ALA A 123 -48.75 -44.30 -5.23
CA ALA A 123 -48.94 -42.89 -4.95
C ALA A 123 -50.07 -42.69 -3.94
N HIS A 124 -49.86 -41.85 -2.91
CA HIS A 124 -50.84 -41.63 -1.82
C HIS A 124 -51.35 -42.93 -1.18
N VAL A 125 -50.40 -43.84 -0.89
CA VAL A 125 -50.68 -45.13 -0.24
C VAL A 125 -50.20 -45.09 1.21
N VAL A 126 -51.05 -45.51 2.14
CA VAL A 126 -50.70 -45.75 3.54
C VAL A 126 -50.49 -47.25 3.74
N ILE A 127 -49.32 -47.65 4.23
CA ILE A 127 -49.01 -49.05 4.56
C ILE A 127 -48.64 -49.15 6.04
N GLU A 128 -49.43 -49.90 6.80
CA GLU A 128 -49.31 -49.95 8.26
C GLU A 128 -49.47 -51.33 8.85
N ASP A 129 -48.93 -51.54 10.06
CA ASP A 129 -49.03 -52.80 10.81
C ASP A 129 -48.43 -54.04 10.10
N GLY A 130 -47.56 -53.82 9.10
CA GLY A 130 -46.80 -54.90 8.48
C GLY A 130 -45.86 -55.56 9.49
N PHE A 131 -45.78 -56.90 9.50
CA PHE A 131 -44.86 -57.62 10.37
C PHE A 131 -44.28 -58.89 9.72
N ALA A 132 -43.11 -58.75 9.10
CA ALA A 132 -42.35 -59.84 8.50
C ALA A 132 -41.60 -60.67 9.55
N ASN A 133 -42.25 -61.71 10.10
CA ASN A 133 -41.73 -62.49 11.23
C ASN A 133 -41.51 -63.99 11.00
N LEU A 134 -41.71 -64.46 9.77
CA LEU A 134 -41.63 -65.88 9.41
C LEU A 134 -40.19 -66.32 9.09
N GLY A 135 -40.00 -67.58 8.71
CA GLY A 135 -38.72 -68.10 8.22
C GLY A 135 -38.46 -67.72 6.76
N GLY A 136 -37.26 -68.02 6.25
CA GLY A 136 -36.92 -67.76 4.84
C GLY A 136 -36.85 -66.26 4.51
N ASP A 137 -37.40 -65.86 3.38
CA ASP A 137 -37.43 -64.47 2.90
C ASP A 137 -38.51 -63.61 3.56
N GLU A 138 -39.48 -64.23 4.25
CA GLU A 138 -40.60 -63.56 4.94
C GLU A 138 -40.22 -62.97 6.31
N ARG A 139 -38.94 -62.64 6.49
CA ARG A 139 -38.35 -62.04 7.70
C ARG A 139 -37.83 -60.63 7.49
N PHE A 140 -37.96 -60.12 6.27
CA PHE A 140 -37.45 -58.85 5.78
C PHE A 140 -38.61 -58.01 5.23
N GLY A 141 -38.55 -56.68 5.32
CA GLY A 141 -39.54 -55.79 4.71
C GLY A 141 -40.94 -55.96 5.30
N GLY A 142 -41.26 -55.29 6.41
CA GLY A 142 -42.59 -55.40 7.03
C GLY A 142 -43.73 -54.95 6.10
N ALA A 143 -43.49 -53.88 5.35
CA ALA A 143 -44.41 -53.37 4.33
C ALA A 143 -44.09 -53.93 2.94
N LEU A 144 -42.84 -53.76 2.48
CA LEU A 144 -42.42 -54.05 1.11
C LEU A 144 -41.11 -54.86 1.07
N GLU A 145 -41.09 -55.87 0.20
CA GLU A 145 -39.85 -56.53 -0.25
C GLU A 145 -39.65 -56.21 -1.73
N VAL A 146 -38.43 -55.83 -2.13
CA VAL A 146 -38.08 -55.54 -3.52
C VAL A 146 -36.85 -56.35 -3.90
N TYR A 147 -37.02 -57.28 -4.84
CA TYR A 147 -35.99 -58.22 -5.30
C TYR A 147 -35.91 -58.20 -6.82
N PHE A 148 -34.78 -57.79 -7.40
CA PHE A 148 -34.63 -57.64 -8.86
C PHE A 148 -35.81 -56.88 -9.49
N ALA A 149 -36.21 -55.76 -8.89
CA ALA A 149 -37.39 -55.00 -9.27
C ALA A 149 -37.17 -53.50 -9.07
N GLU A 150 -37.99 -52.70 -9.75
CA GLU A 150 -38.01 -51.24 -9.63
C GLU A 150 -39.39 -50.78 -9.14
N ILE A 151 -39.39 -49.93 -8.12
CA ILE A 151 -40.61 -49.31 -7.60
C ILE A 151 -40.46 -47.79 -7.41
N VAL A 152 -41.56 -47.09 -7.63
CA VAL A 152 -41.71 -45.65 -7.38
C VAL A 152 -42.75 -45.44 -6.29
N LEU A 153 -42.37 -44.76 -5.21
CA LEU A 153 -43.27 -44.31 -4.16
C LEU A 153 -43.37 -42.78 -4.21
N ASP A 154 -44.59 -42.27 -4.17
CA ASP A 154 -44.88 -40.84 -4.27
C ASP A 154 -45.94 -40.44 -3.25
N SER A 155 -45.63 -39.55 -2.32
CA SER A 155 -46.61 -39.08 -1.33
C SER A 155 -47.23 -40.20 -0.47
N CYS A 156 -46.47 -41.26 -0.18
CA CYS A 156 -46.91 -42.42 0.59
C CYS A 156 -46.53 -42.30 2.08
N TRP A 157 -47.26 -43.00 2.94
CA TRP A 157 -46.96 -43.10 4.37
C TRP A 157 -46.79 -44.55 4.79
N LEU A 158 -45.58 -44.94 5.17
CA LEU A 158 -45.29 -46.23 5.76
C LEU A 158 -45.11 -46.05 7.26
N ARG A 159 -45.90 -46.76 8.07
CA ARG A 159 -45.86 -46.60 9.52
C ARG A 159 -46.04 -47.88 10.32
N GLU A 160 -45.39 -47.94 11.48
CA GLU A 160 -45.51 -49.03 12.44
C GLU A 160 -45.22 -50.42 11.82
N ASN A 161 -44.41 -50.46 10.76
CA ASN A 161 -44.04 -51.70 10.09
C ASN A 161 -42.83 -52.32 10.78
N ARG A 162 -42.83 -53.65 10.84
CA ARG A 162 -41.86 -54.43 11.59
C ARG A 162 -41.24 -55.53 10.75
N ALA A 163 -39.94 -55.70 10.87
CA ALA A 163 -39.23 -56.86 10.33
C ALA A 163 -38.48 -57.59 11.43
N ARG A 164 -38.40 -58.92 11.31
CA ARG A 164 -37.62 -59.72 12.25
C ARG A 164 -36.12 -59.45 12.09
N ILE A 165 -35.66 -59.35 10.85
CA ILE A 165 -34.24 -59.13 10.53
C ILE A 165 -34.05 -57.70 10.01
N ASP A 166 -34.23 -57.44 8.71
CA ASP A 166 -33.84 -56.17 8.09
C ASP A 166 -34.99 -55.46 7.37
N GLY A 167 -34.93 -54.13 7.32
CA GLY A 167 -35.88 -53.27 6.60
C GLY A 167 -37.26 -53.30 7.24
N GLY A 168 -37.46 -52.55 8.34
CA GLY A 168 -38.72 -52.60 9.08
C GLY A 168 -39.94 -52.29 8.22
N ALA A 169 -39.84 -51.30 7.31
CA ALA A 169 -40.80 -51.09 6.24
C ALA A 169 -40.36 -51.75 4.93
N ILE A 170 -39.22 -51.37 4.38
CA ILE A 170 -38.77 -51.78 3.03
C ILE A 170 -37.45 -52.53 3.10
N TYR A 171 -37.39 -53.68 2.43
CA TYR A 171 -36.14 -54.40 2.19
C TYR A 171 -35.88 -54.56 0.68
N GLY A 172 -34.82 -53.91 0.20
CA GLY A 172 -34.33 -53.99 -1.17
C GLY A 172 -33.11 -54.91 -1.28
N ARG A 173 -33.11 -55.85 -2.22
CA ARG A 173 -31.93 -56.69 -2.50
C ARG A 173 -31.82 -57.08 -3.98
N GLU A 174 -30.62 -57.48 -4.35
CA GLU A 174 -30.25 -57.96 -5.69
C GLU A 174 -30.68 -56.98 -6.79
N ALA A 175 -29.94 -55.87 -6.91
CA ALA A 175 -30.19 -54.80 -7.89
C ALA A 175 -31.59 -54.15 -7.81
N ALA A 176 -32.20 -54.12 -6.62
CA ALA A 176 -33.45 -53.39 -6.39
C ALA A 176 -33.28 -51.88 -6.61
N THR A 177 -34.22 -51.25 -7.31
CA THR A 177 -34.26 -49.79 -7.51
C THR A 177 -35.48 -49.19 -6.80
N LEU A 178 -35.23 -48.29 -5.86
CA LEU A 178 -36.23 -47.62 -5.05
C LEU A 178 -36.16 -46.11 -5.34
N THR A 179 -37.20 -45.55 -5.96
CA THR A 179 -37.34 -44.09 -6.12
C THR A 179 -38.49 -43.62 -5.26
N ILE A 180 -38.20 -42.83 -4.23
CA ILE A 180 -39.16 -42.51 -3.17
C ILE A 180 -39.17 -40.98 -2.99
N ARG A 181 -40.34 -40.35 -3.13
CA ARG A 181 -40.49 -38.90 -3.11
C ARG A 181 -41.66 -38.49 -2.24
N ASP A 182 -41.48 -37.43 -1.46
CA ASP A 182 -42.54 -36.82 -0.65
C ASP A 182 -43.21 -37.83 0.32
N CYS A 183 -42.47 -38.87 0.73
CA CYS A 183 -42.99 -39.96 1.56
C CYS A 183 -42.61 -39.81 3.04
N ILE A 184 -43.41 -40.42 3.91
CA ILE A 184 -43.20 -40.45 5.36
C ILE A 184 -42.98 -41.89 5.82
N PHE A 185 -41.96 -42.11 6.65
CA PHE A 185 -41.64 -43.37 7.31
C PHE A 185 -41.61 -43.16 8.82
N SER A 186 -42.52 -43.80 9.56
CA SER A 186 -42.69 -43.50 10.99
C SER A 186 -42.94 -44.70 11.88
N GLY A 187 -42.16 -44.83 12.95
CA GLY A 187 -42.32 -45.92 13.92
C GLY A 187 -41.97 -47.30 13.36
N ASP A 188 -41.33 -47.37 12.20
CA ASP A 188 -40.90 -48.63 11.61
C ASP A 188 -39.71 -49.20 12.39
N SER A 189 -39.66 -50.52 12.56
CA SER A 189 -38.61 -51.12 13.37
C SER A 189 -38.18 -52.53 12.99
N THR A 190 -36.95 -52.87 13.37
CA THR A 190 -36.43 -54.23 13.28
C THR A 190 -36.27 -54.87 14.66
N ARG A 191 -36.41 -56.20 14.71
CA ARG A 191 -36.22 -56.96 15.97
C ARG A 191 -34.78 -57.41 16.20
N PHE A 192 -34.00 -57.68 15.15
CA PHE A 192 -32.64 -58.20 15.28
C PHE A 192 -31.63 -57.65 14.26
N GLY A 193 -32.06 -56.95 13.21
CA GLY A 193 -31.18 -56.46 12.15
C GLY A 193 -31.23 -54.94 11.96
N ALA A 194 -30.96 -54.51 10.74
CA ALA A 194 -30.65 -53.13 10.37
C ALA A 194 -31.73 -52.48 9.49
N GLY A 195 -31.70 -51.14 9.41
CA GLY A 195 -32.64 -50.35 8.60
C GLY A 195 -34.03 -50.37 9.21
N GLY A 196 -34.23 -49.59 10.27
CA GLY A 196 -35.52 -49.54 10.97
C GLY A 196 -36.69 -49.21 10.04
N ALA A 197 -36.47 -48.35 9.04
CA ALA A 197 -37.40 -48.16 7.93
C ALA A 197 -36.96 -48.93 6.68
N ILE A 198 -35.77 -48.63 6.14
CA ILE A 198 -35.31 -49.19 4.87
C ILE A 198 -33.94 -49.82 5.02
N LEU A 199 -33.78 -51.05 4.50
CA LEU A 199 -32.47 -51.61 4.21
C LEU A 199 -32.36 -51.95 2.73
N SER A 200 -31.24 -51.58 2.11
CA SER A 200 -30.92 -51.97 0.72
C SER A 200 -29.54 -52.62 0.63
N ARG A 201 -29.42 -53.66 -0.20
CA ARG A 201 -28.16 -54.39 -0.43
C ARG A 201 -28.01 -54.97 -1.83
N SER A 202 -26.79 -55.42 -2.15
CA SER A 202 -26.42 -56.11 -3.40
C SER A 202 -26.59 -55.22 -4.65
N ASN A 203 -25.84 -54.11 -4.73
CA ASN A 203 -25.74 -53.22 -5.91
C ASN A 203 -27.07 -52.60 -6.40
N GLY A 204 -28.04 -52.36 -5.51
CA GLY A 204 -29.27 -51.62 -5.82
C GLY A 204 -29.08 -50.10 -5.90
N THR A 205 -30.17 -49.38 -6.16
CA THR A 205 -30.24 -47.91 -6.12
C THR A 205 -31.35 -47.44 -5.18
N LEU A 206 -31.06 -46.48 -4.32
CA LEU A 206 -32.04 -45.80 -3.47
C LEU A 206 -31.97 -44.29 -3.71
N ARG A 207 -33.06 -43.72 -4.23
CA ARG A 207 -33.24 -42.27 -4.39
C ARG A 207 -34.36 -41.79 -3.48
N LEU A 208 -34.04 -40.85 -2.60
CA LEU A 208 -34.97 -40.25 -1.65
C LEU A 208 -35.00 -38.74 -1.85
N GLU A 209 -36.19 -38.18 -2.07
CA GLU A 209 -36.39 -36.74 -2.29
C GLU A 209 -37.51 -36.24 -1.37
N ARG A 210 -37.28 -35.19 -0.59
CA ARG A 210 -38.30 -34.57 0.30
C ARG A 210 -39.03 -35.58 1.20
N CYS A 211 -38.33 -36.60 1.67
CA CYS A 211 -38.90 -37.64 2.53
C CYS A 211 -38.63 -37.36 4.01
N GLU A 212 -39.52 -37.83 4.88
CA GLU A 212 -39.39 -37.72 6.33
C GLU A 212 -39.31 -39.10 7.00
N PHE A 213 -38.31 -39.30 7.85
CA PHE A 213 -38.10 -40.51 8.63
C PHE A 213 -38.08 -40.16 10.11
N TYR A 214 -39.08 -40.62 10.88
CA TYR A 214 -39.12 -40.34 12.30
C TYR A 214 -39.52 -41.48 13.23
N GLY A 215 -38.87 -41.54 14.40
CA GLY A 215 -39.17 -42.57 15.40
C GLY A 215 -38.83 -44.00 14.97
N ASN A 216 -38.05 -44.19 13.91
CA ASN A 216 -37.70 -45.52 13.41
C ASN A 216 -36.59 -46.14 14.24
N LYS A 217 -36.62 -47.46 14.41
CA LYS A 217 -35.73 -48.17 15.34
C LYS A 217 -35.09 -49.42 14.76
N ALA A 218 -33.77 -49.49 14.80
CA ALA A 218 -32.99 -50.68 14.49
C ALA A 218 -32.25 -51.22 15.72
N ILE A 219 -32.05 -52.54 15.77
CA ILE A 219 -31.24 -53.15 16.82
C ILE A 219 -29.75 -53.10 16.49
N THR A 220 -29.36 -53.25 15.23
CA THR A 220 -27.94 -53.17 14.84
C THR A 220 -27.60 -51.79 14.31
N HIS A 221 -27.92 -51.52 13.05
CA HIS A 221 -27.42 -50.33 12.34
C HIS A 221 -28.54 -49.61 11.59
N GLY A 222 -28.39 -48.30 11.39
CA GLY A 222 -29.29 -47.50 10.58
C GLY A 222 -30.71 -47.46 11.16
N GLY A 223 -30.93 -46.60 12.16
CA GLY A 223 -32.25 -46.52 12.81
C GLY A 223 -33.38 -46.19 11.84
N ALA A 224 -33.10 -45.44 10.78
CA ALA A 224 -33.97 -45.31 9.61
C ALA A 224 -33.45 -46.12 8.42
N LEU A 225 -32.23 -45.83 7.96
CA LEU A 225 -31.68 -46.39 6.71
C LEU A 225 -30.38 -47.16 6.95
N ALA A 226 -30.26 -48.35 6.35
CA ALA A 226 -29.02 -49.13 6.36
C ALA A 226 -28.66 -49.65 4.96
N MET A 227 -27.41 -49.44 4.54
CA MET A 227 -26.95 -49.74 3.19
C MET A 227 -25.72 -50.64 3.22
N GLU A 228 -25.77 -51.72 2.44
CA GLU A 228 -24.70 -52.71 2.36
C GLU A 228 -24.35 -53.08 0.91
N SER A 229 -23.12 -53.55 0.68
CA SER A 229 -22.73 -54.23 -0.57
C SER A 229 -23.02 -53.43 -1.85
N GLY A 230 -22.42 -52.25 -1.99
CA GLY A 230 -22.31 -51.57 -3.28
C GLY A 230 -23.52 -50.73 -3.73
N VAL A 231 -24.51 -50.52 -2.87
CA VAL A 231 -25.72 -49.74 -3.20
C VAL A 231 -25.39 -48.28 -3.54
N GLN A 232 -26.02 -47.76 -4.58
CA GLN A 232 -26.01 -46.32 -4.90
C GLN A 232 -27.13 -45.62 -4.13
N VAL A 233 -26.79 -44.52 -3.45
CA VAL A 233 -27.73 -43.81 -2.58
C VAL A 233 -27.65 -42.32 -2.84
N GLU A 234 -28.80 -41.69 -3.02
CA GLU A 234 -28.96 -40.25 -3.18
C GLU A 234 -30.10 -39.78 -2.28
N LEU A 235 -29.80 -38.89 -1.35
CA LEU A 235 -30.75 -38.26 -0.43
C LEU A 235 -30.78 -36.76 -0.72
N THR A 236 -31.95 -36.22 -1.06
CA THR A 236 -32.13 -34.80 -1.34
C THR A 236 -33.28 -34.25 -0.52
N ASP A 237 -33.01 -33.19 0.25
CA ASP A 237 -34.00 -32.45 1.06
C ASP A 237 -34.81 -33.35 2.00
N CYS A 238 -34.19 -34.42 2.52
CA CYS A 238 -34.83 -35.37 3.43
C CYS A 238 -34.60 -35.01 4.90
N ARG A 239 -35.56 -35.35 5.76
CA ARG A 239 -35.46 -35.15 7.21
C ARG A 239 -35.43 -36.49 7.95
N PHE A 240 -34.41 -36.67 8.78
CA PHE A 240 -34.27 -37.82 9.66
C PHE A 240 -34.27 -37.33 11.11
N HIS A 241 -35.33 -37.62 11.86
CA HIS A 241 -35.39 -37.19 13.25
C HIS A 241 -35.90 -38.21 14.23
N ASN A 242 -35.38 -38.19 15.46
CA ASN A 242 -35.77 -39.15 16.50
C ASN A 242 -35.60 -40.63 16.11
N ASN A 243 -34.66 -40.96 15.21
CA ASN A 243 -34.38 -42.34 14.84
C ASN A 243 -33.28 -42.93 15.73
N ARG A 244 -33.36 -44.24 15.98
CA ARG A 244 -32.46 -44.90 16.92
C ARG A 244 -31.93 -46.23 16.41
N ALA A 245 -30.61 -46.40 16.45
CA ALA A 245 -29.95 -47.69 16.37
C ALA A 245 -29.31 -48.03 17.73
N LEU A 246 -29.08 -49.31 18.06
CA LEU A 246 -28.28 -49.62 19.26
C LEU A 246 -26.77 -49.66 18.99
N GLN A 247 -26.33 -49.83 17.74
CA GLN A 247 -24.89 -49.92 17.43
C GLN A 247 -24.39 -48.78 16.55
N ARG A 248 -24.85 -48.63 15.29
CA ARG A 248 -24.20 -47.69 14.35
C ARG A 248 -25.20 -46.90 13.51
N GLY A 249 -24.99 -45.59 13.39
CA GLY A 249 -25.79 -44.71 12.53
C GLY A 249 -27.23 -44.60 13.03
N GLY A 250 -27.51 -43.67 13.94
CA GLY A 250 -28.83 -43.57 14.55
C GLY A 250 -29.92 -43.23 13.54
N ALA A 251 -29.61 -42.42 12.53
CA ALA A 251 -30.44 -42.28 11.34
C ALA A 251 -29.98 -43.23 10.23
N VAL A 252 -28.74 -43.05 9.76
CA VAL A 252 -28.26 -43.74 8.55
C VAL A 252 -26.91 -44.40 8.77
N GLN A 253 -26.80 -45.64 8.32
CA GLN A 253 -25.55 -46.36 8.18
C GLN A 253 -25.26 -46.65 6.70
N LEU A 254 -24.04 -46.31 6.26
CA LEU A 254 -23.52 -46.62 4.93
C LEU A 254 -22.25 -47.46 5.02
N ARG A 255 -22.20 -48.56 4.26
CA ARG A 255 -21.01 -49.41 4.17
C ARG A 255 -20.75 -49.91 2.76
N GLY A 256 -19.53 -49.67 2.27
CA GLY A 256 -19.05 -50.24 1.00
C GLY A 256 -19.80 -49.73 -0.23
N THR A 257 -20.27 -48.49 -0.21
CA THR A 257 -20.99 -47.85 -1.32
C THR A 257 -20.01 -47.11 -2.25
N PRO A 258 -20.03 -47.36 -3.58
CA PRO A 258 -19.05 -46.82 -4.54
C PRO A 258 -19.35 -45.39 -5.05
N GLY A 259 -20.44 -44.75 -4.59
CA GLY A 259 -20.96 -43.52 -5.20
C GLY A 259 -20.51 -42.20 -4.57
N THR A 260 -20.38 -41.19 -5.42
CA THR A 260 -20.27 -39.75 -5.13
C THR A 260 -21.67 -39.13 -4.94
N GLY A 261 -21.88 -38.25 -3.95
CA GLY A 261 -23.17 -37.54 -3.76
C GLY A 261 -24.22 -38.31 -2.96
N PHE A 262 -23.99 -38.48 -1.64
CA PHE A 262 -24.90 -39.24 -0.77
C PHE A 262 -26.07 -38.40 -0.24
N ALA A 263 -25.81 -37.21 0.29
CA ALA A 263 -26.85 -36.38 0.89
C ALA A 263 -26.67 -34.89 0.59
N ARG A 264 -27.75 -34.23 0.16
CA ARG A 264 -27.81 -32.78 -0.10
C ARG A 264 -29.04 -32.17 0.56
N GLY A 265 -28.89 -31.04 1.25
CA GLY A 265 -30.03 -30.32 1.84
C GLY A 265 -30.76 -31.08 2.96
N CYS A 266 -30.17 -32.17 3.47
CA CYS A 266 -30.82 -33.04 4.43
C CYS A 266 -30.65 -32.55 5.88
N VAL A 267 -31.61 -32.87 6.73
CA VAL A 267 -31.59 -32.52 8.16
C VAL A 267 -31.59 -33.79 9.00
N PHE A 268 -30.59 -33.93 9.88
CA PHE A 268 -30.45 -35.02 10.84
C PHE A 268 -30.57 -34.45 12.26
N ASP A 269 -31.66 -34.77 12.94
CA ASP A 269 -32.09 -34.06 14.16
C ASP A 269 -32.47 -35.06 15.26
N GLN A 270 -31.85 -35.02 16.43
CA GLN A 270 -32.22 -35.90 17.57
C GLN A 270 -32.10 -37.41 17.28
N ASN A 271 -31.08 -37.83 16.53
CA ASN A 271 -30.85 -39.26 16.28
C ASN A 271 -29.86 -39.86 17.28
N ALA A 272 -29.98 -41.15 17.57
CA ALA A 272 -29.15 -41.80 18.60
C ALA A 272 -28.61 -43.18 18.19
N ALA A 273 -27.32 -43.42 18.49
CA ALA A 273 -26.65 -44.73 18.34
C ALA A 273 -25.50 -44.90 19.34
N ASP A 274 -24.81 -46.04 19.34
CA ASP A 274 -23.53 -46.16 20.06
C ASP A 274 -22.39 -45.47 19.30
N ILE A 275 -22.37 -45.57 17.96
CA ILE A 275 -21.37 -44.92 17.09
C ILE A 275 -22.06 -44.20 15.94
N GLY A 276 -21.81 -42.90 15.78
CA GLY A 276 -22.43 -42.06 14.74
C GLY A 276 -23.90 -41.78 15.07
N GLY A 277 -24.16 -40.79 15.92
CA GLY A 277 -25.51 -40.54 16.44
C GLY A 277 -26.52 -40.25 15.33
N ALA A 278 -26.14 -39.47 14.33
CA ALA A 278 -26.88 -39.36 13.07
C ALA A 278 -26.38 -40.36 12.03
N LEU A 279 -25.08 -40.30 11.70
CA LEU A 279 -24.51 -40.95 10.53
C LEU A 279 -23.31 -41.83 10.88
N TYR A 280 -23.27 -43.02 10.32
CA TYR A 280 -22.11 -43.89 10.33
C TYR A 280 -21.65 -44.23 8.91
N LEU A 281 -20.43 -43.85 8.57
CA LEU A 281 -19.84 -44.00 7.24
C LEU A 281 -18.64 -44.94 7.31
N GLU A 282 -18.71 -46.08 6.62
CA GLU A 282 -17.63 -47.07 6.60
C GLU A 282 -17.24 -47.47 5.18
N ASN A 283 -15.94 -47.35 4.85
CA ASN A 283 -15.40 -47.75 3.54
C ASN A 283 -16.22 -47.18 2.36
N THR A 284 -16.54 -45.90 2.41
CA THR A 284 -17.39 -45.20 1.44
C THR A 284 -16.71 -43.94 0.89
N ARG A 285 -17.20 -43.44 -0.24
CA ARG A 285 -16.84 -42.14 -0.84
C ARG A 285 -17.98 -41.12 -0.74
N ALA A 286 -18.84 -41.29 0.26
CA ALA A 286 -20.03 -40.46 0.45
C ALA A 286 -19.70 -38.95 0.48
N THR A 287 -20.53 -38.16 -0.20
CA THR A 287 -20.50 -36.70 -0.13
C THR A 287 -21.72 -36.20 0.61
N LEU A 288 -21.52 -35.40 1.65
CA LEU A 288 -22.58 -34.66 2.34
C LEU A 288 -22.41 -33.19 2.01
N GLU A 289 -23.50 -32.55 1.58
CA GLU A 289 -23.47 -31.14 1.18
C GLU A 289 -24.69 -30.38 1.72
N ALA A 290 -24.49 -29.17 2.26
CA ALA A 290 -25.59 -28.31 2.68
C ALA A 290 -26.56 -29.00 3.66
N CYS A 291 -26.04 -29.87 4.53
CA CYS A 291 -26.84 -30.62 5.49
C CYS A 291 -26.66 -30.05 6.91
N SER A 292 -27.73 -30.12 7.70
CA SER A 292 -27.71 -29.76 9.13
C SER A 292 -27.76 -31.03 9.98
N LEU A 293 -26.82 -31.15 10.92
CA LEU A 293 -26.71 -32.29 11.84
C LEU A 293 -26.70 -31.79 13.27
N ARG A 294 -27.75 -32.09 14.03
CA ARG A 294 -27.97 -31.48 15.33
C ARG A 294 -28.67 -32.34 16.35
N TRP A 295 -28.44 -32.01 17.62
CA TRP A 295 -29.07 -32.65 18.78
C TRP A 295 -28.96 -34.17 18.80
N SER A 296 -28.01 -34.74 18.05
CA SER A 296 -27.80 -36.18 17.95
C SER A 296 -26.80 -36.67 19.01
N GLY A 297 -26.97 -37.93 19.43
CA GLY A 297 -26.27 -38.50 20.57
C GLY A 297 -25.59 -39.83 20.26
N ALA A 298 -24.32 -39.97 20.64
CA ALA A 298 -23.62 -41.25 20.59
C ALA A 298 -22.58 -41.41 21.69
N ARG A 299 -21.91 -42.57 21.73
CA ARG A 299 -20.66 -42.72 22.50
C ARG A 299 -19.48 -42.19 21.69
N LEU A 300 -19.42 -42.48 20.39
CA LEU A 300 -18.40 -41.98 19.47
C LEU A 300 -19.05 -41.29 18.27
N GLY A 301 -18.67 -40.05 17.95
CA GLY A 301 -19.23 -39.29 16.83
C GLY A 301 -20.68 -38.90 17.10
N GLY A 302 -20.90 -37.87 17.92
CA GLY A 302 -22.24 -37.44 18.34
C GLY A 302 -23.16 -37.16 17.14
N ALA A 303 -22.63 -36.52 16.09
CA ALA A 303 -23.28 -36.46 14.78
C ALA A 303 -22.80 -37.57 13.83
N VAL A 304 -21.50 -37.57 13.49
CA VAL A 304 -20.96 -38.41 12.41
C VAL A 304 -19.76 -39.21 12.89
N ALA A 305 -19.72 -40.49 12.52
CA ALA A 305 -18.55 -41.35 12.67
C ALA A 305 -18.08 -41.90 11.32
N LEU A 306 -16.77 -41.79 11.06
CA LEU A 306 -16.11 -42.25 9.84
C LEU A 306 -15.05 -43.30 10.15
N ARG A 307 -15.14 -44.47 9.50
CA ARG A 307 -14.22 -45.59 9.73
C ARG A 307 -13.82 -46.34 8.45
N GLY A 308 -12.68 -47.02 8.54
CA GLY A 308 -12.18 -47.97 7.56
C GLY A 308 -11.20 -47.37 6.54
N LEU A 309 -10.19 -48.16 6.18
CA LEU A 309 -9.06 -47.79 5.30
C LEU A 309 -9.47 -47.26 3.92
N ASN A 310 -10.65 -47.64 3.42
CA ASN A 310 -11.14 -47.24 2.10
C ASN A 310 -12.12 -46.06 2.16
N ASN A 311 -12.32 -45.46 3.34
CA ASN A 311 -13.17 -44.29 3.48
C ASN A 311 -12.47 -43.04 2.92
N GLN A 312 -13.19 -42.27 2.11
CA GLN A 312 -12.76 -41.01 1.50
C GLN A 312 -13.91 -40.01 1.45
N ALA A 313 -14.72 -39.94 2.51
CA ALA A 313 -15.90 -39.08 2.54
C ALA A 313 -15.54 -37.60 2.42
N THR A 314 -16.41 -36.84 1.76
CA THR A 314 -16.30 -35.38 1.63
C THR A 314 -17.51 -34.71 2.28
N LEU A 315 -17.26 -33.87 3.27
CA LEU A 315 -18.27 -33.21 4.09
C LEU A 315 -18.13 -31.70 3.82
N ARG A 316 -19.13 -31.07 3.20
CA ARG A 316 -19.00 -29.66 2.80
C ARG A 316 -20.25 -28.84 3.05
N ARG A 317 -20.11 -27.56 3.39
CA ARG A 317 -21.24 -26.66 3.66
C ARG A 317 -22.19 -27.24 4.72
N LEU A 318 -21.62 -27.85 5.76
CA LEU A 318 -22.40 -28.45 6.84
C LEU A 318 -22.57 -27.49 8.00
N THR A 319 -23.70 -27.61 8.69
CA THR A 319 -23.90 -27.04 10.02
C THR A 319 -24.01 -28.19 11.01
N ILE A 320 -22.98 -28.41 11.83
CA ILE A 320 -22.96 -29.49 12.82
C ILE A 320 -22.97 -28.88 14.21
N HIS A 321 -24.09 -29.00 14.93
CA HIS A 321 -24.22 -28.28 16.19
C HIS A 321 -25.05 -28.98 17.27
N ASP A 322 -24.77 -28.67 18.54
CA ASP A 322 -25.52 -29.17 19.69
C ASP A 322 -25.59 -30.71 19.77
N ASN A 323 -24.56 -31.42 19.27
CA ASN A 323 -24.48 -32.88 19.36
C ASN A 323 -23.67 -33.33 20.58
N LEU A 324 -23.97 -34.51 21.10
CA LEU A 324 -23.38 -35.05 22.31
C LEU A 324 -22.70 -36.40 22.06
N ALA A 325 -21.41 -36.50 22.35
CA ALA A 325 -20.69 -37.75 22.44
C ALA A 325 -20.30 -38.05 23.89
N SER A 326 -20.65 -39.22 24.43
CA SER A 326 -20.23 -39.57 25.79
C SER A 326 -18.74 -39.93 25.91
N ALA A 327 -18.01 -40.04 24.79
CA ALA A 327 -16.57 -40.31 24.76
C ALA A 327 -15.82 -39.42 23.75
N GLU A 328 -15.92 -39.66 22.44
CA GLU A 328 -15.02 -39.01 21.48
C GLU A 328 -15.78 -38.40 20.30
N GLY A 329 -15.39 -37.19 19.89
CA GLY A 329 -15.90 -36.52 18.69
C GLY A 329 -17.36 -36.08 18.82
N GLY A 330 -17.61 -34.95 19.49
CA GLY A 330 -18.98 -34.46 19.72
C GLY A 330 -19.71 -34.20 18.39
N ALA A 331 -19.05 -33.55 17.44
CA ALA A 331 -19.52 -33.48 16.05
C ALA A 331 -19.00 -34.66 15.22
N LEU A 332 -17.68 -34.83 15.11
CA LEU A 332 -17.03 -35.73 14.17
C LEU A 332 -16.06 -36.69 14.86
N HIS A 333 -16.20 -37.99 14.59
CA HIS A 333 -15.23 -39.02 14.99
C HIS A 333 -14.63 -39.70 13.76
N ILE A 334 -13.32 -39.65 13.60
CA ILE A 334 -12.61 -40.17 12.43
C ILE A 334 -11.56 -41.18 12.90
N ALA A 335 -11.71 -42.45 12.51
CA ALA A 335 -10.87 -43.53 13.02
C ALA A 335 -10.59 -44.63 11.98
N ASP A 336 -9.83 -45.64 12.40
CA ASP A 336 -9.51 -46.83 11.61
C ASP A 336 -8.86 -46.51 10.25
N ASN A 337 -7.99 -45.50 10.21
CA ASN A 337 -7.30 -44.99 9.02
C ASN A 337 -8.24 -44.49 7.91
N ALA A 338 -9.47 -44.09 8.28
CA ALA A 338 -10.35 -43.37 7.38
C ALA A 338 -9.70 -42.06 6.90
N ARG A 339 -10.00 -41.67 5.66
CA ARG A 339 -9.69 -40.34 5.16
C ARG A 339 -10.97 -39.55 5.02
N CYS A 340 -10.95 -38.28 5.40
CA CYS A 340 -12.06 -37.39 5.11
C CYS A 340 -11.56 -35.99 4.80
N THR A 341 -12.35 -35.30 3.96
CA THR A 341 -12.22 -33.86 3.74
C THR A 341 -13.44 -33.19 4.33
N VAL A 342 -13.23 -32.23 5.24
CA VAL A 342 -14.28 -31.34 5.76
C VAL A 342 -13.97 -29.94 5.29
N GLU A 343 -14.92 -29.29 4.62
CA GLU A 343 -14.71 -27.95 4.05
C GLU A 343 -15.92 -27.02 4.14
N ASN A 344 -15.67 -25.71 4.21
CA ASN A 344 -16.70 -24.66 4.18
C ASN A 344 -17.84 -24.93 5.18
N SER A 345 -17.53 -25.37 6.39
CA SER A 345 -18.55 -25.88 7.33
C SER A 345 -18.45 -25.18 8.67
N VAL A 346 -19.59 -25.07 9.34
CA VAL A 346 -19.72 -24.50 10.67
C VAL A 346 -19.94 -25.63 11.67
N ILE A 347 -19.07 -25.72 12.69
CA ILE A 347 -19.14 -26.74 13.75
C ILE A 347 -19.21 -26.02 15.08
N MET A 348 -20.33 -26.11 15.79
CA MET A 348 -20.52 -25.31 16.99
C MET A 348 -21.28 -26.01 18.12
N ARG A 349 -20.98 -25.68 19.38
CA ARG A 349 -21.72 -26.18 20.56
C ARG A 349 -21.83 -27.70 20.66
N ASN A 350 -20.88 -28.45 20.15
CA ASN A 350 -20.85 -29.91 20.30
C ASN A 350 -20.06 -30.29 21.57
N ASP A 351 -20.48 -31.35 22.26
CA ASP A 351 -19.93 -31.75 23.56
C ASP A 351 -19.40 -33.19 23.52
N ALA A 352 -18.21 -33.41 24.10
CA ALA A 352 -17.59 -34.73 24.22
C ALA A 352 -16.67 -34.86 25.45
N LEU A 353 -16.22 -36.09 25.76
CA LEU A 353 -15.11 -36.25 26.70
C LEU A 353 -13.79 -35.79 26.04
N GLN A 354 -13.56 -36.15 24.76
CA GLN A 354 -12.41 -35.70 23.96
C GLN A 354 -12.82 -35.29 22.55
N GLY A 355 -12.28 -34.15 22.06
CA GLY A 355 -12.59 -33.65 20.72
C GLY A 355 -14.04 -33.17 20.61
N GLY A 356 -14.37 -32.09 21.31
CA GLY A 356 -15.73 -31.54 21.36
C GLY A 356 -16.32 -31.33 19.97
N GLY A 357 -15.54 -30.71 19.09
CA GLY A 357 -15.85 -30.62 17.67
C GLY A 357 -15.40 -31.88 16.94
N VAL A 358 -14.09 -32.08 16.83
CA VAL A 358 -13.52 -33.13 15.97
C VAL A 358 -12.51 -33.97 16.72
N TYR A 359 -12.63 -35.29 16.57
CA TYR A 359 -11.68 -36.28 17.05
C TYR A 359 -11.09 -37.08 15.88
N VAL A 360 -9.76 -37.07 15.75
CA VAL A 360 -9.00 -37.87 14.78
C VAL A 360 -8.14 -38.89 15.54
N ALA A 361 -8.41 -40.18 15.34
CA ALA A 361 -7.68 -41.25 16.00
C ALA A 361 -6.24 -41.41 15.48
N ALA A 362 -5.39 -42.12 16.24
CA ALA A 362 -4.03 -42.44 15.82
C ALA A 362 -3.97 -43.19 14.47
N GLY A 363 -2.97 -42.87 13.65
CA GLY A 363 -2.79 -43.41 12.29
C GLY A 363 -3.79 -42.88 11.24
N THR A 364 -4.75 -42.04 11.65
CA THR A 364 -5.81 -41.52 10.76
C THR A 364 -5.44 -40.13 10.23
N ILE A 365 -5.94 -39.75 9.06
CA ILE A 365 -5.65 -38.46 8.41
C ILE A 365 -6.97 -37.75 8.05
N ALA A 366 -7.12 -36.52 8.51
CA ALA A 366 -8.22 -35.64 8.16
C ALA A 366 -7.71 -34.36 7.49
N THR A 367 -8.39 -33.93 6.43
CA THR A 367 -8.17 -32.61 5.81
C THR A 367 -9.33 -31.70 6.19
N LEU A 368 -9.04 -30.66 6.96
CA LEU A 368 -9.99 -29.72 7.54
C LEU A 368 -9.64 -28.34 7.00
N ARG A 369 -10.55 -27.73 6.23
CA ARG A 369 -10.25 -26.44 5.58
C ARG A 369 -11.43 -25.52 5.51
N TYR A 370 -11.23 -24.20 5.61
CA TYR A 370 -12.34 -23.25 5.55
C TYR A 370 -13.45 -23.61 6.55
N LEU A 371 -13.07 -23.99 7.77
CA LEU A 371 -14.02 -24.29 8.84
C LEU A 371 -14.16 -23.07 9.75
N THR A 372 -15.37 -22.82 10.21
CA THR A 372 -15.60 -21.94 11.36
C THR A 372 -16.07 -22.81 12.51
N THR A 373 -15.24 -22.97 13.54
CA THR A 373 -15.59 -23.79 14.70
C THR A 373 -15.59 -22.95 15.96
N THR A 374 -16.65 -23.13 16.76
CA THR A 374 -16.78 -22.35 18.00
C THR A 374 -17.65 -22.97 19.07
N ASP A 375 -17.36 -22.65 20.33
CA ASP A 375 -18.10 -23.11 21.51
C ASP A 375 -18.26 -24.64 21.61
N ASN A 376 -17.37 -25.40 20.97
CA ASN A 376 -17.34 -26.85 21.13
C ASN A 376 -16.59 -27.20 22.42
N HIS A 377 -17.21 -28.03 23.24
CA HIS A 377 -16.75 -28.32 24.58
C HIS A 377 -16.21 -29.75 24.68
N ALA A 378 -15.09 -29.91 25.38
CA ALA A 378 -14.67 -31.23 25.84
C ALA A 378 -14.12 -31.20 27.25
N THR A 379 -14.49 -32.20 28.06
CA THR A 379 -14.15 -32.23 29.50
C THR A 379 -12.74 -32.73 29.82
N ASP A 380 -12.18 -33.59 28.97
CA ASP A 380 -10.83 -34.20 29.12
C ASP A 380 -10.02 -34.08 27.82
N GLY A 381 -10.52 -33.30 26.87
CA GLY A 381 -9.89 -33.01 25.59
C GLY A 381 -10.24 -31.60 25.15
N ARG A 382 -9.63 -31.16 24.06
CA ARG A 382 -9.85 -29.82 23.50
C ARG A 382 -10.92 -29.87 22.39
N GLU A 383 -11.29 -28.72 21.82
CA GLU A 383 -12.24 -28.64 20.70
C GLU A 383 -11.84 -29.56 19.53
N PHE A 384 -10.56 -29.57 19.17
CA PHE A 384 -9.95 -30.55 18.28
C PHE A 384 -9.02 -31.49 19.05
N TYR A 385 -9.12 -32.79 18.75
CA TYR A 385 -8.17 -33.80 19.20
C TYR A 385 -7.53 -34.50 18.00
N PHE A 386 -6.21 -34.37 17.86
CA PHE A 386 -5.43 -35.09 16.86
C PHE A 386 -4.56 -36.16 17.51
N GLY A 387 -4.97 -37.42 17.38
CA GLY A 387 -4.13 -38.59 17.66
C GLY A 387 -3.31 -39.05 16.46
N GLY A 388 -3.71 -38.69 15.24
CA GLY A 388 -3.06 -39.05 13.98
C GLY A 388 -2.41 -37.87 13.26
N GLY A 389 -2.35 -37.96 11.93
CA GLY A 389 -1.95 -36.84 11.07
C GLY A 389 -3.16 -36.03 10.62
N GLY A 390 -2.92 -34.98 9.83
CA GLY A 390 -3.98 -34.18 9.25
C GLY A 390 -3.48 -32.82 8.77
N LEU A 391 -4.34 -32.10 8.06
CA LEU A 391 -4.12 -30.72 7.66
C LEU A 391 -5.30 -29.89 8.17
N LEU A 392 -5.03 -28.91 9.01
CA LEU A 392 -5.96 -27.84 9.35
C LEU A 392 -5.47 -26.57 8.68
N THR A 393 -6.24 -26.04 7.72
CA THR A 393 -5.82 -24.88 6.94
C THR A 393 -6.95 -23.90 6.68
N SER A 394 -6.66 -22.62 6.49
CA SER A 394 -7.65 -21.61 6.10
C SER A 394 -8.88 -21.56 7.02
N SER A 395 -8.75 -21.94 8.30
CA SER A 395 -9.88 -22.17 9.21
C SER A 395 -9.83 -21.25 10.42
N ILE A 396 -10.99 -20.99 11.01
CA ILE A 396 -11.14 -20.29 12.28
C ILE A 396 -11.57 -21.30 13.34
N VAL A 397 -10.78 -21.39 14.40
CA VAL A 397 -11.08 -22.16 15.61
C VAL A 397 -11.13 -21.18 16.77
N SER A 398 -12.31 -20.97 17.34
CA SER A 398 -12.53 -19.93 18.35
C SER A 398 -13.33 -20.44 19.53
N GLY A 399 -12.88 -20.22 20.76
CA GLY A 399 -13.62 -20.69 21.94
C GLY A 399 -13.20 -20.04 23.25
N LEU A 400 -13.83 -20.48 24.35
CA LEU A 400 -13.57 -19.97 25.68
C LEU A 400 -12.23 -20.43 26.26
N GLU A 401 -11.85 -21.69 26.03
CA GLU A 401 -10.62 -22.29 26.57
C GLU A 401 -9.99 -23.25 25.54
N SER A 402 -8.70 -23.54 25.71
CA SER A 402 -7.98 -24.71 25.18
C SER A 402 -8.54 -25.41 23.92
N LEU A 403 -8.06 -25.04 22.73
CA LEU A 403 -8.72 -25.37 21.45
C LEU A 403 -8.21 -26.62 20.72
N ILE A 404 -6.90 -26.89 20.70
CA ILE A 404 -6.33 -28.02 19.95
C ILE A 404 -5.43 -28.87 20.85
N HIS A 405 -5.71 -30.18 20.91
CA HIS A 405 -4.92 -31.18 21.61
C HIS A 405 -4.21 -32.11 20.61
N LEU A 406 -2.91 -32.36 20.85
CA LEU A 406 -2.08 -33.27 20.06
C LEU A 406 -1.65 -34.45 20.94
N ALA A 407 -2.03 -35.67 20.55
CA ALA A 407 -1.58 -36.87 21.24
C ALA A 407 -0.09 -37.16 20.95
N PRO A 408 0.62 -37.93 21.80
CA PRO A 408 2.00 -38.31 21.54
C PRO A 408 2.18 -39.00 20.19
N GLY A 409 3.07 -38.45 19.34
CA GLY A 409 3.34 -38.97 18.00
C GLY A 409 2.39 -38.48 16.91
N ALA A 410 1.40 -37.64 17.25
CA ALA A 410 0.60 -36.92 16.26
C ALA A 410 1.43 -35.87 15.54
N SER A 411 1.16 -35.66 14.25
CA SER A 411 1.87 -34.69 13.41
C SER A 411 0.92 -33.96 12.44
N PRO A 412 -0.16 -33.32 12.93
CA PRO A 412 -0.98 -32.51 12.06
C PRO A 412 -0.23 -31.25 11.62
N GLN A 413 -0.53 -30.78 10.41
CA GLN A 413 -0.04 -29.51 9.87
C GLN A 413 -1.11 -28.45 10.10
N LEU A 414 -0.74 -27.34 10.71
CA LEU A 414 -1.57 -26.15 10.89
C LEU A 414 -0.97 -25.03 10.04
N PHE A 415 -1.76 -24.45 9.15
CA PHE A 415 -1.29 -23.45 8.19
C PHE A 415 -2.38 -22.42 7.90
N ARG A 416 -2.04 -21.13 7.85
CA ARG A 416 -2.99 -20.05 7.49
C ARG A 416 -4.36 -20.16 8.19
N SER A 417 -4.36 -20.46 9.48
CA SER A 417 -5.57 -20.61 10.29
C SER A 417 -5.55 -19.66 11.48
N ASN A 418 -6.72 -19.24 11.93
CA ASN A 418 -6.90 -18.45 13.15
C ASN A 418 -7.27 -19.37 14.31
N ILE A 419 -6.46 -19.39 15.36
CA ILE A 419 -6.71 -20.16 16.58
C ILE A 419 -6.83 -19.18 17.74
N TYR A 420 -8.07 -18.83 18.13
CA TYR A 420 -8.35 -17.74 19.06
C TYR A 420 -9.10 -18.21 20.31
N ALA A 421 -8.44 -18.18 21.48
CA ALA A 421 -9.06 -18.45 22.77
C ALA A 421 -9.33 -17.15 23.54
N SER A 422 -10.59 -16.92 23.93
CA SER A 422 -10.99 -15.69 24.65
C SER A 422 -10.52 -15.66 26.12
N VAL A 423 -10.12 -16.81 26.69
CA VAL A 423 -9.49 -16.92 28.01
C VAL A 423 -8.21 -17.77 27.86
N GLY A 424 -7.06 -17.16 28.16
CA GLY A 424 -5.73 -17.66 27.76
C GLY A 424 -5.39 -19.07 28.25
N ASP A 425 -5.26 -20.00 27.30
CA ASP A 425 -4.36 -21.18 27.34
C ASP A 425 -4.43 -21.91 25.97
N GLU A 426 -3.76 -21.35 24.96
CA GLU A 426 -3.93 -21.77 23.56
C GLU A 426 -3.38 -23.18 23.25
N LEU A 427 -2.35 -23.66 23.97
CA LEU A 427 -1.71 -24.96 23.70
C LEU A 427 -1.10 -25.60 24.97
N THR A 428 -1.55 -26.80 25.38
CA THR A 428 -0.83 -27.64 26.36
C THR A 428 -0.68 -29.08 25.87
N GLY A 429 0.56 -29.56 25.80
CA GLY A 429 0.92 -30.94 25.40
C GLY A 429 2.14 -31.02 24.48
N PHE A 430 3.32 -31.30 25.05
CA PHE A 430 4.63 -31.63 24.44
C PHE A 430 5.13 -30.78 23.24
N VAL A 431 6.19 -30.02 23.51
CA VAL A 431 6.93 -29.12 22.60
C VAL A 431 7.49 -29.89 21.39
N VAL A 432 6.92 -29.66 20.20
CA VAL A 432 7.60 -29.91 18.92
C VAL A 432 8.44 -28.66 18.58
N PRO A 433 9.74 -28.81 18.25
CA PRO A 433 10.65 -27.67 18.04
C PRO A 433 10.28 -26.71 16.90
N TRP A 434 9.28 -27.06 16.09
CA TRP A 434 8.81 -26.27 14.95
C TRP A 434 7.51 -25.48 15.23
N LEU A 435 6.97 -25.60 16.46
CA LEU A 435 5.75 -24.92 16.94
C LEU A 435 6.09 -24.11 18.20
N LEU A 436 7.20 -23.37 18.17
CA LEU A 436 7.82 -22.76 19.35
C LEU A 436 7.48 -21.28 19.58
N ASP A 437 6.45 -20.73 18.94
CA ASP A 437 6.11 -19.29 19.11
C ASP A 437 4.71 -19.02 19.69
N MET A 438 3.96 -20.06 20.08
CA MET A 438 2.57 -19.90 20.55
C MET A 438 2.36 -20.29 22.04
N THR A 439 3.43 -20.55 22.80
CA THR A 439 3.28 -21.03 24.20
C THR A 439 3.69 -20.04 25.28
N ARG A 440 4.01 -18.79 24.94
CA ARG A 440 4.20 -17.70 25.92
C ARG A 440 3.91 -16.30 25.36
N VAL A 441 2.70 -16.03 24.86
CA VAL A 441 2.27 -14.63 24.65
C VAL A 441 0.84 -14.46 25.11
N ASN A 442 0.70 -14.13 26.39
CA ASN A 442 -0.48 -13.46 26.90
C ASN A 442 -0.25 -11.96 26.74
N VAL A 443 -0.38 -11.43 25.52
CA VAL A 443 -0.52 -9.99 25.23
C VAL A 443 -1.24 -9.86 23.89
N ALA A 444 -2.42 -9.24 23.91
CA ALA A 444 -3.03 -8.69 22.72
C ALA A 444 -2.00 -7.82 21.98
N LEU A 445 -1.63 -8.21 20.74
CA LEU A 445 -0.68 -7.61 19.77
C LEU A 445 0.51 -8.56 19.43
N VAL A 446 0.66 -8.87 18.13
CA VAL A 446 1.85 -9.46 17.40
C VAL A 446 1.95 -11.01 17.36
N PRO A 447 2.63 -11.66 16.39
CA PRO A 447 2.54 -11.69 14.90
C PRO A 447 2.15 -13.10 14.38
N CYS A 448 1.95 -13.24 13.07
CA CYS A 448 1.79 -14.55 12.42
C CYS A 448 3.03 -15.46 12.57
N ASP A 449 2.84 -16.78 12.75
CA ASP A 449 3.93 -17.75 12.78
C ASP A 449 4.56 -17.97 11.37
N THR A 450 5.63 -18.76 11.26
CA THR A 450 6.26 -19.12 9.97
C THR A 450 5.33 -19.87 9.00
N PHE A 451 4.19 -20.35 9.48
CA PHE A 451 3.12 -21.00 8.73
C PHE A 451 1.91 -20.08 8.49
N ARG A 452 2.05 -18.79 8.82
CA ARG A 452 1.03 -17.73 8.67
C ARG A 452 -0.27 -17.99 9.44
N ASN A 453 -0.23 -18.76 10.53
CA ASN A 453 -1.35 -18.84 11.46
C ASN A 453 -1.43 -17.55 12.29
N ILE A 454 -2.62 -17.20 12.75
CA ILE A 454 -2.88 -16.04 13.61
C ILE A 454 -3.61 -16.47 14.89
N SER A 455 -3.46 -15.71 15.97
CA SER A 455 -4.36 -15.75 17.13
C SER A 455 -4.90 -14.35 17.36
N ALA A 456 -6.06 -14.07 16.79
CA ALA A 456 -6.75 -12.81 16.93
C ALA A 456 -8.26 -13.04 16.97
N ASP A 457 -8.98 -12.15 17.65
CA ASP A 457 -10.44 -12.20 17.65
C ASP A 457 -10.95 -12.22 16.19
N PRO A 458 -11.72 -13.25 15.77
CA PRO A 458 -12.25 -13.32 14.42
C PRO A 458 -13.16 -12.15 14.05
N GLN A 459 -13.72 -11.41 15.01
CA GLN A 459 -14.66 -10.32 14.78
C GLN A 459 -15.85 -10.77 13.94
N PHE A 460 -16.59 -11.75 14.45
CA PHE A 460 -17.85 -12.19 13.85
C PHE A 460 -18.92 -11.09 13.93
N ALA A 461 -19.79 -11.04 12.92
CA ALA A 461 -20.84 -10.04 12.81
C ALA A 461 -21.80 -10.07 14.00
N ASP A 462 -22.29 -11.25 14.39
CA ASP A 462 -23.05 -11.46 15.61
C ASP A 462 -23.01 -12.94 16.02
N ALA A 463 -21.94 -13.33 16.71
CA ALA A 463 -21.78 -14.70 17.19
C ALA A 463 -22.90 -15.14 18.15
N ALA A 464 -23.52 -14.21 18.89
CA ALA A 464 -24.62 -14.52 19.80
C ALA A 464 -25.91 -14.92 19.07
N LEU A 465 -26.05 -14.53 17.80
CA LEU A 465 -27.15 -14.88 16.91
C LEU A 465 -26.78 -15.93 15.85
N ASP A 466 -25.68 -16.68 16.04
CA ASP A 466 -25.15 -17.65 15.06
C ASP A 466 -24.75 -17.02 13.70
N ASP A 467 -24.44 -15.72 13.68
CA ASP A 467 -23.93 -15.02 12.49
C ASP A 467 -22.40 -14.92 12.55
N TYR A 468 -21.75 -15.95 12.02
CA TYR A 468 -20.29 -16.07 11.97
C TYR A 468 -19.65 -15.50 10.69
N ARG A 469 -20.37 -14.65 9.96
CA ARG A 469 -19.75 -13.84 8.90
C ARG A 469 -18.76 -12.87 9.53
N LEU A 470 -17.71 -12.55 8.80
CA LEU A 470 -16.66 -11.64 9.28
C LEU A 470 -17.09 -10.18 9.12
N LEU A 471 -16.82 -9.35 10.12
CA LEU A 471 -16.96 -7.90 10.02
C LEU A 471 -15.86 -7.29 9.13
N ASP A 472 -16.14 -6.12 8.56
CA ASP A 472 -15.16 -5.30 7.85
C ASP A 472 -13.94 -5.01 8.75
N GLY A 473 -12.74 -5.31 8.28
CA GLY A 473 -11.50 -5.14 9.05
C GLY A 473 -11.13 -6.32 9.95
N SER A 474 -11.89 -7.42 9.91
CA SER A 474 -11.52 -8.66 10.60
C SER A 474 -10.12 -9.15 10.20
N PRO A 475 -9.30 -9.61 11.16
CA PRO A 475 -7.96 -10.16 10.87
C PRO A 475 -8.03 -11.49 10.10
N CYS A 476 -9.21 -12.10 9.98
CA CYS A 476 -9.42 -13.32 9.21
C CYS A 476 -9.71 -13.07 7.73
N LEU A 477 -9.96 -11.82 7.31
CA LEU A 477 -10.16 -11.47 5.91
C LEU A 477 -8.85 -11.66 5.12
N PHE A 478 -8.95 -12.21 3.91
CA PHE A 478 -7.83 -12.40 2.97
C PHE A 478 -6.65 -13.23 3.51
N GLY A 479 -6.84 -13.98 4.60
CA GLY A 479 -5.76 -14.71 5.28
C GLY A 479 -5.52 -16.14 4.80
N ALA A 480 -6.46 -16.74 4.07
CA ALA A 480 -6.45 -18.17 3.76
C ALA A 480 -5.48 -18.58 2.65
N ASP A 481 -5.25 -19.89 2.52
CA ASP A 481 -4.44 -20.48 1.47
C ASP A 481 -5.11 -20.37 0.09
N THR A 482 -4.41 -19.71 -0.85
CA THR A 482 -4.83 -19.61 -2.25
C THR A 482 -4.64 -20.93 -3.01
N SER A 483 -3.78 -21.82 -2.52
CA SER A 483 -3.48 -23.10 -3.17
C SER A 483 -4.65 -24.08 -3.01
N GLY A 484 -5.37 -24.31 -4.11
CA GLY A 484 -6.51 -25.24 -4.11
C GLY A 484 -7.75 -24.75 -3.36
N ALA A 485 -7.93 -23.42 -3.23
CA ALA A 485 -9.13 -22.81 -2.64
C ALA A 485 -10.42 -23.37 -3.25
N VAL A 486 -11.44 -23.59 -2.42
CA VAL A 486 -12.76 -24.04 -2.88
C VAL A 486 -13.44 -22.89 -3.63
N ARG A 487 -14.12 -23.16 -4.73
CA ARG A 487 -14.74 -22.10 -5.57
C ARG A 487 -15.87 -21.33 -4.90
N PHE A 488 -16.57 -21.97 -3.98
CA PHE A 488 -17.73 -21.41 -3.30
C PHE A 488 -17.56 -21.56 -1.80
N ASP A 489 -18.03 -20.61 -1.02
CA ASP A 489 -18.00 -20.62 0.44
C ASP A 489 -19.20 -21.42 1.04
N TYR A 490 -19.46 -21.26 2.34
CA TYR A 490 -20.61 -21.85 3.02
C TYR A 490 -21.96 -21.35 2.46
N SER A 491 -22.09 -20.05 2.22
CA SER A 491 -23.30 -19.40 1.69
C SER A 491 -23.56 -19.75 0.22
N GLY A 492 -22.54 -20.24 -0.48
CA GLY A 492 -22.56 -20.46 -1.92
C GLY A 492 -22.07 -19.25 -2.73
N ASP A 493 -21.52 -18.25 -2.05
CA ASP A 493 -20.88 -17.09 -2.64
C ASP A 493 -19.54 -17.50 -3.27
N SER A 494 -19.09 -16.75 -4.27
CA SER A 494 -17.85 -17.07 -4.98
C SER A 494 -16.65 -16.81 -4.08
N ARG A 495 -15.60 -17.61 -4.21
CA ARG A 495 -14.37 -17.45 -3.44
C ARG A 495 -13.16 -17.41 -4.40
N PRO A 496 -12.27 -16.40 -4.29
CA PRO A 496 -12.31 -15.28 -3.34
C PRO A 496 -13.32 -14.19 -3.75
N GLN A 497 -13.81 -13.41 -2.77
CA GLN A 497 -14.70 -12.27 -3.00
C GLN A 497 -14.16 -11.01 -2.29
N PRO A 498 -13.95 -9.88 -2.99
CA PRO A 498 -14.11 -9.68 -4.44
C PRO A 498 -13.11 -10.51 -5.27
N SER A 499 -13.46 -10.80 -6.52
CA SER A 499 -12.59 -11.55 -7.44
C SER A 499 -11.20 -10.90 -7.56
N GLY A 500 -10.14 -11.71 -7.46
CA GLY A 500 -8.74 -11.25 -7.50
C GLY A 500 -8.10 -11.00 -6.13
N SER A 501 -8.89 -11.04 -5.04
CA SER A 501 -8.36 -11.02 -3.66
C SER A 501 -7.91 -12.42 -3.20
N TRP A 502 -7.47 -12.55 -1.94
CA TRP A 502 -7.21 -13.86 -1.32
C TRP A 502 -8.46 -14.38 -0.63
N PRO A 503 -8.67 -15.70 -0.52
CA PRO A 503 -9.81 -16.20 0.24
C PRO A 503 -9.74 -15.80 1.72
N ASP A 504 -10.90 -15.69 2.36
CA ASP A 504 -11.00 -15.46 3.80
C ASP A 504 -10.74 -16.74 4.59
N MET A 505 -10.17 -16.61 5.80
CA MET A 505 -10.14 -17.75 6.74
C MET A 505 -11.55 -18.04 7.23
N GLY A 506 -11.89 -19.32 7.39
CA GLY A 506 -13.19 -19.76 7.88
C GLY A 506 -14.19 -20.13 6.79
N ALA A 507 -15.40 -20.46 7.21
CA ALA A 507 -16.44 -21.02 6.34
C ALA A 507 -17.06 -20.01 5.37
N PHE A 508 -17.10 -18.74 5.77
CA PHE A 508 -17.73 -17.65 5.03
C PHE A 508 -16.69 -16.87 4.25
N GLU A 509 -17.07 -16.41 3.07
CA GLU A 509 -16.34 -15.39 2.31
C GLU A 509 -17.09 -14.07 2.40
N SER A 510 -16.38 -12.99 2.71
CA SER A 510 -16.95 -11.66 2.81
C SER A 510 -17.04 -11.00 1.45
N ALA A 511 -18.11 -10.24 1.22
CA ALA A 511 -18.15 -9.31 0.09
C ALA A 511 -17.38 -8.02 0.36
N ALA A 512 -16.94 -7.82 1.61
CA ALA A 512 -16.19 -6.65 2.02
C ALA A 512 -14.85 -6.63 1.27
N ALA A 513 -14.73 -5.74 0.30
CA ALA A 513 -13.43 -5.40 -0.25
C ALA A 513 -12.62 -4.71 0.85
N LEU A 514 -11.49 -5.28 1.28
CA LEU A 514 -10.42 -4.40 1.72
C LEU A 514 -9.69 -3.89 0.48
N PRO A 515 -9.35 -2.59 0.43
CA PRO A 515 -8.29 -2.14 -0.44
C PRO A 515 -7.04 -2.94 -0.06
N SER A 516 -6.36 -3.53 -1.05
CA SER A 516 -5.05 -4.21 -0.96
C SER A 516 -5.01 -5.67 -0.49
N GLY A 517 -4.79 -6.60 -1.42
CA GLY A 517 -4.28 -7.94 -1.08
C GLY A 517 -2.80 -7.88 -0.67
N GLU A 518 -2.32 -8.84 0.11
CA GLU A 518 -0.88 -8.94 0.40
C GLU A 518 -0.08 -9.39 -0.84
N TYR A 519 0.78 -8.53 -1.36
CA TYR A 519 1.71 -8.83 -2.46
C TYR A 519 3.04 -9.38 -1.90
N CYS A 520 3.56 -10.40 -2.57
CA CYS A 520 4.77 -11.12 -2.19
C CYS A 520 5.45 -11.71 -3.43
N GLY A 521 6.77 -11.94 -3.36
CA GLY A 521 7.52 -12.60 -4.43
C GLY A 521 7.75 -11.72 -5.68
N PHE A 522 7.90 -12.36 -6.84
CA PHE A 522 8.18 -11.66 -8.10
C PHE A 522 6.94 -10.90 -8.61
N GLN A 523 7.13 -9.63 -8.99
CA GLN A 523 6.09 -8.74 -9.50
C GLN A 523 6.52 -8.07 -10.80
N SER A 524 5.54 -7.89 -11.68
CA SER A 524 5.67 -7.17 -12.95
C SER A 524 4.30 -6.65 -13.39
N GLY A 525 4.26 -5.79 -14.39
CA GLY A 525 3.04 -5.18 -14.92
C GLY A 525 2.72 -3.81 -14.31
N VAL A 526 1.44 -3.46 -14.26
CA VAL A 526 0.97 -2.13 -13.84
C VAL A 526 0.18 -2.24 -12.53
N TRP A 527 0.54 -1.43 -11.54
CA TRP A 527 -0.22 -1.19 -10.32
C TRP A 527 -1.01 0.10 -10.49
N TYR A 528 -2.33 -0.02 -10.40
CA TYR A 528 -3.28 1.09 -10.52
C TYR A 528 -3.46 1.78 -9.17
N PRO A 529 -4.00 3.01 -9.12
CA PRO A 529 -4.19 3.75 -7.88
C PRO A 529 -4.95 2.92 -6.84
N GLY A 530 -4.41 2.82 -5.63
CA GLY A 530 -4.96 1.99 -4.57
C GLY A 530 -3.93 1.67 -3.50
N ASP A 531 -4.36 0.94 -2.48
CA ASP A 531 -3.46 0.45 -1.44
C ASP A 531 -2.89 -0.91 -1.86
N TYR A 532 -1.65 -1.19 -1.50
CA TYR A 532 -0.93 -2.45 -1.76
C TYR A 532 -0.18 -2.84 -0.49
N VAL A 533 -0.54 -3.95 0.17
CA VAL A 533 0.16 -4.39 1.39
C VAL A 533 1.21 -5.41 0.99
N ILE A 534 2.43 -5.27 1.50
CA ILE A 534 3.56 -6.12 1.15
C ILE A 534 3.94 -6.97 2.35
N GLY A 535 3.63 -8.27 2.31
CA GLY A 535 3.82 -9.19 3.45
C GLY A 535 5.22 -9.81 3.55
N CYS A 536 6.08 -9.63 2.54
CA CYS A 536 7.43 -10.21 2.49
C CYS A 536 8.32 -9.47 1.47
N THR A 537 9.54 -9.94 1.18
CA THR A 537 10.36 -9.34 0.12
C THR A 537 9.68 -9.44 -1.25
N LEU A 538 9.32 -8.28 -1.81
CA LEU A 538 8.88 -8.10 -3.18
C LEU A 538 10.10 -8.08 -4.11
N ARG A 539 10.02 -8.70 -5.28
CA ARG A 539 11.12 -8.74 -6.25
C ARG A 539 10.66 -8.32 -7.64
N VAL A 540 11.42 -7.49 -8.34
CA VAL A 540 11.24 -7.24 -9.78
C VAL A 540 12.44 -7.84 -10.50
N ALA A 541 12.23 -8.90 -11.27
CA ALA A 541 13.32 -9.61 -11.94
C ALA A 541 13.94 -8.77 -13.06
N GLU A 542 15.18 -9.08 -13.46
CA GLU A 542 15.99 -8.30 -14.44
C GLU A 542 15.27 -7.95 -15.76
N VAL A 543 14.41 -8.84 -16.25
CA VAL A 543 13.67 -8.65 -17.51
C VAL A 543 12.27 -8.05 -17.32
N ASP A 544 11.82 -7.92 -16.08
CA ASP A 544 10.48 -7.48 -15.75
C ASP A 544 10.43 -5.96 -15.56
N THR A 545 9.25 -5.41 -15.82
CA THR A 545 8.93 -4.01 -15.52
C THR A 545 7.75 -3.96 -14.57
N LEU A 546 7.89 -3.19 -13.49
CA LEU A 546 6.79 -2.83 -12.60
C LEU A 546 6.53 -1.33 -12.73
N LEU A 547 5.34 -0.97 -13.21
CA LEU A 547 4.85 0.41 -13.29
C LEU A 547 3.84 0.64 -12.17
N ILE A 548 4.08 1.64 -11.32
CA ILE A 548 3.19 2.05 -10.23
C ILE A 548 2.62 3.42 -10.58
N MET A 549 1.29 3.50 -10.64
CA MET A 549 0.55 4.69 -11.04
C MET A 549 0.34 5.65 -9.85
N ALA A 550 0.11 6.91 -10.15
CA ALA A 550 -0.26 7.96 -9.19
C ALA A 550 -1.39 7.55 -8.22
N GLY A 551 -1.33 8.02 -6.98
CA GLY A 551 -2.32 7.72 -5.94
C GLY A 551 -2.20 6.34 -5.31
N THR A 552 -1.10 5.63 -5.58
CA THR A 552 -0.83 4.30 -5.03
C THR A 552 -0.12 4.37 -3.68
N ARG A 553 -0.62 3.65 -2.66
CA ARG A 553 0.06 3.49 -1.37
C ARG A 553 0.57 2.06 -1.20
N VAL A 554 1.88 1.89 -1.10
CA VAL A 554 2.57 0.62 -0.91
C VAL A 554 3.01 0.49 0.55
N MET A 555 2.35 -0.40 1.28
CA MET A 555 2.43 -0.56 2.73
C MET A 555 3.15 -1.86 3.12
N PHE A 556 4.35 -1.78 3.69
CA PHE A 556 5.17 -2.94 4.01
C PHE A 556 4.96 -3.44 5.44
N ALA A 557 4.77 -4.74 5.59
CA ALA A 557 4.78 -5.43 6.88
C ALA A 557 6.19 -5.41 7.51
N PRO A 558 6.31 -5.65 8.84
CA PRO A 558 7.60 -5.69 9.51
C PRO A 558 8.61 -6.62 8.84
N GLY A 559 9.79 -6.10 8.49
CA GLY A 559 10.86 -6.85 7.82
C GLY A 559 10.68 -7.12 6.31
N ALA A 560 9.56 -6.71 5.71
CA ALA A 560 9.37 -6.77 4.25
C ALA A 560 10.25 -5.73 3.53
N SER A 561 10.61 -5.99 2.28
CA SER A 561 11.47 -5.12 1.46
C SER A 561 11.05 -5.16 -0.01
N LEU A 562 11.53 -4.20 -0.79
CA LEU A 562 11.41 -4.20 -2.25
C LEU A 562 12.79 -4.35 -2.88
N HIS A 563 13.01 -5.42 -3.64
CA HIS A 563 14.26 -5.67 -4.37
C HIS A 563 14.02 -5.56 -5.88
N VAL A 564 14.73 -4.68 -6.57
CA VAL A 564 14.52 -4.41 -7.99
C VAL A 564 15.80 -4.74 -8.75
N ASP A 565 15.79 -5.79 -9.56
CA ASP A 565 16.84 -6.09 -10.54
C ASP A 565 16.44 -5.65 -11.95
N GLY A 566 15.12 -5.54 -12.24
CA GLY A 566 14.56 -5.06 -13.51
C GLY A 566 14.23 -3.57 -13.55
N THR A 567 13.08 -3.23 -14.15
CA THR A 567 12.64 -1.84 -14.29
C THR A 567 11.54 -1.50 -13.28
N LEU A 568 11.72 -0.43 -12.49
CA LEU A 568 10.69 0.13 -11.61
C LEU A 568 10.36 1.56 -12.04
N LEU A 569 9.11 1.80 -12.43
CA LEU A 569 8.61 3.11 -12.78
C LEU A 569 7.53 3.51 -11.77
N ALA A 570 7.85 4.37 -10.81
CA ALA A 570 6.86 4.92 -9.88
C ALA A 570 6.52 6.34 -10.32
N LEU A 571 5.39 6.49 -11.03
CA LEU A 571 5.02 7.72 -11.72
C LEU A 571 3.78 8.35 -11.07
N GLY A 572 3.99 9.14 -10.02
CA GLY A 572 2.96 9.90 -9.31
C GLY A 572 2.65 11.26 -9.95
N THR A 573 1.75 12.00 -9.33
CA THR A 573 1.47 13.41 -9.63
C THR A 573 1.49 14.27 -8.36
N ASP A 574 1.44 15.60 -8.54
CA ASP A 574 1.35 16.59 -7.46
C ASP A 574 0.09 16.45 -6.60
N LEU A 575 -1.02 16.03 -7.21
CA LEU A 575 -2.28 15.73 -6.52
C LEU A 575 -2.31 14.34 -5.90
N ASP A 576 -1.72 13.35 -6.59
CA ASP A 576 -1.83 11.94 -6.26
C ASP A 576 -0.44 11.30 -6.20
N SER A 577 0.29 11.58 -5.11
CA SER A 577 1.62 11.03 -4.87
C SER A 577 1.58 9.52 -4.63
N ILE A 578 2.64 8.82 -5.00
CA ILE A 578 2.86 7.42 -4.60
C ILE A 578 3.50 7.40 -3.22
N VAL A 579 3.09 6.50 -2.33
CA VAL A 579 3.62 6.45 -0.95
C VAL A 579 4.14 5.05 -0.63
N PHE A 580 5.43 4.90 -0.35
CA PHE A 580 6.04 3.70 0.22
C PHE A 580 6.23 3.90 1.73
N ASP A 581 5.61 3.04 2.52
CA ASP A 581 5.50 3.22 3.96
C ASP A 581 5.28 1.89 4.70
N ARG A 582 5.36 1.90 6.02
CA ARG A 582 4.99 0.74 6.85
C ARG A 582 3.47 0.57 6.92
N TYR A 583 3.02 -0.68 7.06
CA TYR A 583 1.59 -1.04 7.14
C TYR A 583 0.90 -0.60 8.43
N PHE A 584 1.62 -0.52 9.56
CA PHE A 584 1.05 -0.11 10.85
C PHE A 584 1.73 1.13 11.44
N GLU A 585 0.93 1.96 12.11
CA GLU A 585 1.40 3.08 12.93
C GLU A 585 1.78 2.65 14.35
N LEU A 586 2.35 1.45 14.53
CA LEU A 586 2.87 1.03 15.82
C LEU A 586 4.25 1.68 16.04
N PRO A 587 4.53 2.26 17.22
CA PRO A 587 5.87 2.74 17.55
C PRO A 587 6.87 1.59 17.45
N GLY A 588 7.88 1.71 16.56
CA GLY A 588 8.94 0.71 16.39
C GLY A 588 8.68 -0.42 15.37
N SER A 589 7.54 -0.45 14.66
CA SER A 589 7.37 -1.34 13.48
C SER A 589 8.00 -0.74 12.23
N THR A 590 8.80 -1.52 11.48
CA THR A 590 9.71 -0.99 10.45
C THR A 590 9.78 -1.94 9.25
N TRP A 591 10.01 -1.41 8.06
CA TRP A 591 10.26 -2.20 6.85
C TRP A 591 11.69 -2.02 6.37
N ASN A 592 12.19 -2.94 5.55
CA ASN A 592 13.60 -3.07 5.17
C ASN A 592 13.96 -2.30 3.88
N GLY A 593 13.25 -1.21 3.58
CA GLY A 593 13.56 -0.29 2.49
C GLY A 593 13.48 -0.89 1.07
N ILE A 594 14.00 -0.11 0.12
CA ILE A 594 14.06 -0.43 -1.31
C ILE A 594 15.53 -0.68 -1.69
N VAL A 595 15.81 -1.83 -2.30
CA VAL A 595 17.14 -2.18 -2.78
C VAL A 595 17.11 -2.26 -4.31
N LEU A 596 17.93 -1.43 -4.95
CA LEU A 596 18.08 -1.36 -6.40
C LEU A 596 19.35 -2.09 -6.82
N GLY A 597 19.19 -3.21 -7.53
CA GLY A 597 20.27 -4.04 -8.06
C GLY A 597 21.03 -3.36 -9.21
N ALA A 598 22.20 -3.90 -9.56
CA ALA A 598 23.12 -3.31 -10.54
C ALA A 598 22.54 -3.15 -11.94
N THR A 599 21.57 -3.98 -12.31
CA THR A 599 20.90 -3.97 -13.62
C THR A 599 19.63 -3.11 -13.63
N SER A 600 19.25 -2.56 -12.47
CA SER A 600 17.95 -1.93 -12.34
C SER A 600 17.84 -0.62 -13.12
N ARG A 601 16.64 -0.37 -13.63
CA ARG A 601 16.26 0.90 -14.29
C ARG A 601 15.11 1.50 -13.52
N THR A 602 15.40 2.45 -12.64
CA THR A 602 14.42 2.96 -11.69
C THR A 602 14.22 4.46 -11.83
N ARG A 603 12.96 4.89 -11.90
CA ARG A 603 12.56 6.30 -11.88
C ARG A 603 11.44 6.48 -10.86
N PHE A 604 11.62 7.46 -9.98
CA PHE A 604 10.59 7.92 -9.06
C PHE A 604 10.17 9.34 -9.41
N GLU A 605 8.86 9.55 -9.51
CA GLU A 605 8.26 10.85 -9.76
C GLU A 605 7.08 11.02 -8.80
N TYR A 606 7.02 12.14 -8.07
CA TYR A 606 6.01 12.40 -7.01
C TYR A 606 5.82 11.21 -6.06
N THR A 607 6.92 10.70 -5.52
CA THR A 607 6.93 9.54 -4.62
C THR A 607 7.41 9.91 -3.22
N ALA A 608 6.71 9.44 -2.20
CA ALA A 608 7.12 9.52 -0.81
C ALA A 608 7.68 8.17 -0.31
N VAL A 609 8.82 8.17 0.36
CA VAL A 609 9.40 6.99 1.04
C VAL A 609 9.70 7.36 2.48
N ARG A 610 9.10 6.66 3.45
CA ARG A 610 9.19 7.07 4.85
C ARG A 610 9.23 5.93 5.86
N ARG A 611 9.75 6.25 7.05
CA ARG A 611 9.72 5.40 8.26
C ARG A 611 10.44 4.05 8.10
N VAL A 612 11.56 4.03 7.38
CA VAL A 612 12.50 2.90 7.32
C VAL A 612 13.47 2.99 8.49
N ILE A 613 13.70 1.90 9.22
CA ILE A 613 14.59 1.89 10.39
C ILE A 613 15.55 0.71 10.34
N GLY A 614 16.83 0.97 10.65
CA GLY A 614 17.92 0.00 10.75
C GLY A 614 18.66 -0.27 9.44
N VAL A 615 18.15 0.27 8.32
CA VAL A 615 18.70 0.17 6.96
C VAL A 615 18.42 1.47 6.20
N PRO A 616 19.13 1.78 5.10
CA PRO A 616 18.79 2.91 4.24
C PRO A 616 17.40 2.75 3.61
N ALA A 617 16.68 3.86 3.39
CA ALA A 617 15.38 3.80 2.71
C ALA A 617 15.49 3.38 1.24
N ILE A 618 16.54 3.82 0.54
CA ILE A 618 16.88 3.42 -0.82
C ILE A 618 18.37 3.05 -0.89
N GLU A 619 18.68 1.80 -1.23
CA GLU A 619 20.05 1.30 -1.42
C GLU A 619 20.37 1.10 -2.91
N LEU A 620 21.48 1.68 -3.40
CA LEU A 620 21.94 1.56 -4.79
C LEU A 620 23.12 0.59 -4.91
N ARG A 621 22.92 -0.60 -5.48
CA ARG A 621 23.97 -1.61 -5.66
C ARG A 621 24.62 -1.52 -7.03
N GLY A 622 25.35 -0.43 -7.28
CA GLY A 622 26.08 -0.21 -8.54
C GLY A 622 25.18 0.21 -9.71
N THR A 623 24.05 0.87 -9.40
CA THR A 623 23.13 1.46 -10.37
C THR A 623 22.99 2.97 -10.13
N SER A 624 22.36 3.67 -11.06
CA SER A 624 22.01 5.10 -10.94
C SER A 624 20.50 5.26 -10.76
N VAL A 625 20.08 6.34 -10.10
CA VAL A 625 18.66 6.64 -9.86
C VAL A 625 18.33 8.09 -10.13
N GLU A 626 17.10 8.33 -10.56
CA GLU A 626 16.53 9.66 -10.76
C GLU A 626 15.28 9.81 -9.89
N LEU A 627 15.30 10.82 -9.00
CA LEU A 627 14.18 11.20 -8.15
C LEU A 627 13.70 12.59 -8.60
N ARG A 628 12.42 12.71 -8.96
CA ARG A 628 11.77 13.97 -9.31
C ARG A 628 10.57 14.21 -8.40
N HIS A 629 10.47 15.37 -7.78
CA HIS A 629 9.34 15.72 -6.90
C HIS A 629 9.09 14.73 -5.75
N CYS A 630 10.13 14.04 -5.27
CA CYS A 630 10.01 12.98 -4.26
C CYS A 630 10.22 13.49 -2.84
N SER A 631 9.65 12.80 -1.86
CA SER A 631 9.78 13.11 -0.43
C SER A 631 10.34 11.91 0.34
N ILE A 632 11.52 12.03 0.94
CA ILE A 632 12.20 10.96 1.68
C ILE A 632 12.32 11.39 3.13
N THR A 633 11.49 10.83 4.01
CA THR A 633 11.26 11.41 5.35
C THR A 633 11.26 10.41 6.49
N ASP A 634 11.69 10.83 7.68
CA ASP A 634 11.62 10.04 8.92
C ASP A 634 12.32 8.67 8.82
N ASN A 635 13.44 8.57 8.11
CA ASN A 635 14.20 7.31 7.99
C ASN A 635 15.39 7.30 8.95
N ASP A 636 15.64 6.18 9.62
CA ASP A 636 16.64 6.05 10.68
C ASP A 636 17.57 4.86 10.46
N ASN A 637 18.75 5.14 9.93
CA ASN A 637 19.86 4.22 9.75
C ASN A 637 21.06 4.61 10.65
N ARG A 638 20.83 4.98 11.92
CA ARG A 638 21.87 5.48 12.86
C ARG A 638 23.10 4.60 13.07
N HIS A 639 23.09 3.36 12.59
CA HIS A 639 24.22 2.41 12.69
C HIS A 639 24.86 2.10 11.32
N GLY A 640 24.41 2.75 10.24
CA GLY A 640 24.96 2.62 8.90
C GLY A 640 25.00 3.99 8.19
N ASP A 641 25.26 3.98 6.89
CA ASP A 641 25.34 5.20 6.08
C ASP A 641 24.07 5.43 5.26
N GLY A 642 23.69 6.70 5.05
CA GLY A 642 22.54 7.10 4.23
C GLY A 642 21.20 6.76 4.87
N GLY A 643 20.52 7.71 5.49
CA GLY A 643 19.20 7.46 6.08
C GLY A 643 18.13 7.35 5.00
N GLY A 644 18.14 8.28 4.05
CA GLY A 644 17.26 8.27 2.87
C GLY A 644 17.83 7.46 1.71
N LEU A 645 19.04 7.78 1.26
CA LEU A 645 19.67 7.15 0.09
C LEU A 645 21.12 6.76 0.39
N TYR A 646 21.49 5.52 0.07
CA TYR A 646 22.84 5.01 0.25
C TYR A 646 23.38 4.36 -1.03
N ALA A 647 24.60 4.73 -1.44
CA ALA A 647 25.31 4.11 -2.54
C ALA A 647 26.74 3.70 -2.11
N PRO A 648 26.99 2.42 -1.83
CA PRO A 648 28.32 1.92 -1.43
C PRO A 648 29.34 1.85 -2.58
N GLY A 649 28.92 2.00 -3.83
CA GLY A 649 29.78 1.89 -5.03
C GLY A 649 29.71 3.12 -5.94
N ALA A 650 30.36 3.04 -7.10
CA ALA A 650 30.29 4.09 -8.11
C ALA A 650 28.88 4.14 -8.72
N ALA A 651 28.12 5.16 -8.35
CA ALA A 651 26.73 5.40 -8.76
C ALA A 651 26.53 6.89 -9.05
N HIS A 652 25.47 7.21 -9.79
CA HIS A 652 25.00 8.58 -9.99
C HIS A 652 23.57 8.73 -9.49
N ALA A 653 23.29 9.80 -8.75
CA ALA A 653 21.94 10.15 -8.34
C ALA A 653 21.59 11.58 -8.79
N LEU A 654 20.43 11.73 -9.42
CA LEU A 654 19.84 13.02 -9.77
C LEU A 654 18.60 13.27 -8.91
N LEU A 655 18.61 14.36 -8.14
CA LEU A 655 17.55 14.77 -7.23
C LEU A 655 16.97 16.11 -7.70
N GLN A 656 15.80 16.11 -8.30
CA GLN A 656 15.14 17.34 -8.78
C GLN A 656 13.85 17.60 -8.01
N SER A 657 13.70 18.79 -7.45
CA SER A 657 12.50 19.18 -6.69
C SER A 657 12.16 18.22 -5.54
N CYS A 658 13.16 17.60 -4.91
CA CYS A 658 12.95 16.59 -3.87
C CYS A 658 13.04 17.19 -2.46
N ALA A 659 12.38 16.55 -1.49
CA ALA A 659 12.49 16.88 -0.07
C ALA A 659 13.08 15.69 0.70
N PHE A 660 14.17 15.92 1.43
CA PHE A 660 14.75 14.96 2.37
C PHE A 660 14.63 15.55 3.77
N THR A 661 13.74 15.03 4.61
CA THR A 661 13.48 15.61 5.93
C THR A 661 13.60 14.60 7.07
N ASP A 662 14.22 15.02 8.17
CA ASP A 662 14.28 14.25 9.43
C ASP A 662 14.85 12.83 9.26
N ASN A 663 15.84 12.67 8.36
CA ASN A 663 16.54 11.40 8.18
C ASN A 663 17.80 11.34 9.04
N ILE A 664 18.05 10.19 9.66
CA ILE A 664 19.16 9.94 10.58
C ILE A 664 20.05 8.81 10.02
N ALA A 665 21.36 8.99 10.02
CA ALA A 665 22.34 7.95 9.68
C ALA A 665 23.61 8.10 10.50
N GLY A 666 24.53 7.14 10.46
CA GLY A 666 25.90 7.31 10.96
C GLY A 666 26.74 8.28 10.10
N GLY A 667 26.51 8.29 8.78
CA GLY A 667 27.09 9.24 7.83
C GLY A 667 26.12 9.57 6.70
N GLY A 668 26.03 10.84 6.31
CA GLY A 668 25.09 11.31 5.29
C GLY A 668 23.63 11.10 5.72
N GLY A 669 23.14 11.86 6.70
CA GLY A 669 21.81 11.66 7.31
C GLY A 669 20.69 11.48 6.30
N ALA A 670 20.68 12.27 5.22
CA ALA A 670 19.82 12.05 4.06
C ALA A 670 20.47 11.15 3.01
N VAL A 671 21.68 11.48 2.53
CA VAL A 671 22.33 10.83 1.39
C VAL A 671 23.79 10.53 1.69
N SER A 672 24.22 9.29 1.41
CA SER A 672 25.64 8.90 1.45
C SER A 672 26.08 8.22 0.16
N MET A 673 27.04 8.84 -0.54
CA MET A 673 27.59 8.44 -1.84
C MET A 673 29.10 8.69 -1.93
N THR A 674 29.90 7.91 -1.21
CA THR A 674 31.34 8.17 -1.03
C THR A 674 32.23 7.77 -2.21
N LEU A 675 31.69 7.08 -3.22
CA LEU A 675 32.42 6.64 -4.43
C LEU A 675 31.73 7.07 -5.74
N GLY A 676 30.73 7.95 -5.67
CA GLY A 676 29.89 8.36 -6.79
C GLY A 676 29.71 9.88 -6.90
N SER A 677 28.83 10.31 -7.81
CA SER A 677 28.47 11.72 -7.99
C SER A 677 26.99 11.96 -7.74
N LEU A 678 26.70 13.09 -7.09
CA LEU A 678 25.34 13.52 -6.75
C LEU A 678 25.04 14.88 -7.39
N THR A 679 23.90 14.99 -8.04
CA THR A 679 23.36 16.28 -8.51
C THR A 679 22.02 16.54 -7.84
N THR A 680 21.86 17.70 -7.23
CA THR A 680 20.59 18.13 -6.65
C THR A 680 20.20 19.53 -7.14
N GLU A 681 18.93 19.67 -7.50
CA GLU A 681 18.34 20.88 -8.09
C GLU A 681 16.97 21.15 -7.48
N SER A 682 16.69 22.42 -7.13
CA SER A 682 15.40 22.86 -6.56
C SER A 682 14.93 22.04 -5.35
N SER A 683 15.85 21.47 -4.56
CA SER A 683 15.54 20.47 -3.53
C SER A 683 15.72 21.00 -2.11
N LEU A 684 15.00 20.41 -1.16
CA LEU A 684 15.03 20.75 0.26
C LEU A 684 15.64 19.62 1.09
N PHE A 685 16.64 19.93 1.91
CA PHE A 685 17.19 19.03 2.93
C PHE A 685 16.99 19.67 4.30
N ARG A 686 16.14 19.09 5.15
CA ARG A 686 15.81 19.68 6.45
C ARG A 686 15.90 18.71 7.63
N GLY A 687 16.53 19.11 8.72
CA GLY A 687 16.51 18.32 9.97
C GLY A 687 17.23 16.97 9.87
N ASN A 688 18.07 16.77 8.85
CA ASN A 688 18.80 15.51 8.69
C ASN A 688 20.02 15.47 9.61
N GLU A 689 20.28 14.30 10.22
CA GLU A 689 21.31 14.14 11.24
C GLU A 689 22.25 12.97 10.92
N ALA A 690 23.55 13.23 10.96
CA ALA A 690 24.58 12.20 11.05
C ALA A 690 24.89 11.92 12.53
N ALA A 691 24.23 10.92 13.10
CA ALA A 691 24.33 10.48 14.48
C ALA A 691 25.71 9.88 14.77
N LEU A 692 26.35 10.35 15.85
CA LEU A 692 27.65 9.88 16.30
C LEU A 692 27.60 8.40 16.69
N ASP A 693 28.39 7.57 16.02
CA ASP A 693 28.54 6.17 16.41
C ASP A 693 29.28 6.03 17.76
N VAL A 694 29.13 4.87 18.40
CA VAL A 694 29.77 4.53 19.67
C VAL A 694 31.25 4.13 19.48
N PHE A 695 31.76 4.11 18.23
CA PHE A 695 33.05 3.52 17.86
C PHE A 695 34.09 4.53 17.34
N GLY A 696 33.75 5.81 17.20
CA GLY A 696 34.71 6.88 16.93
C GLY A 696 35.06 7.09 15.46
N ASP A 697 34.33 6.49 14.52
CA ASP A 697 34.42 6.85 13.11
C ASP A 697 33.55 8.09 12.85
N GLN A 698 34.16 9.13 12.28
CA GLN A 698 33.60 10.49 12.33
C GLN A 698 32.40 10.64 11.39
N ALA A 699 31.22 10.91 11.96
CA ALA A 699 29.98 11.16 11.24
C ALA A 699 30.12 12.27 10.17
N HIS A 700 30.31 11.90 8.91
CA HIS A 700 30.51 12.86 7.82
C HIS A 700 29.15 13.30 7.24
N GLY A 701 28.96 14.61 7.05
CA GLY A 701 27.85 15.20 6.30
C GLY A 701 26.47 15.02 6.95
N GLY A 702 25.96 16.05 7.62
CA GLY A 702 24.69 15.94 8.35
C GLY A 702 23.49 15.62 7.45
N ALA A 703 23.39 16.24 6.28
CA ALA A 703 22.47 15.82 5.24
C ALA A 703 23.17 14.92 4.20
N ILE A 704 24.31 15.34 3.67
CA ILE A 704 24.94 14.67 2.53
C ILE A 704 26.42 14.39 2.80
N ALA A 705 26.83 13.14 2.59
CA ALA A 705 28.22 12.74 2.46
C ALA A 705 28.48 12.23 1.03
N ALA A 706 29.33 12.91 0.27
CA ALA A 706 29.57 12.54 -1.13
C ALA A 706 31.05 12.68 -1.53
N GLN A 707 31.48 11.97 -2.59
CA GLN A 707 32.78 12.26 -3.19
C GLN A 707 32.73 13.59 -3.96
N SER A 708 31.80 13.70 -4.90
CA SER A 708 31.54 14.92 -5.65
C SER A 708 30.05 15.26 -5.66
N ILE A 709 29.74 16.55 -5.53
CA ILE A 709 28.36 17.04 -5.52
C ILE A 709 28.19 18.31 -6.34
N THR A 710 27.07 18.39 -7.07
CA THR A 710 26.56 19.62 -7.68
C THR A 710 25.22 19.98 -7.04
N VAL A 711 25.07 21.22 -6.59
CA VAL A 711 23.89 21.74 -5.89
C VAL A 711 23.41 23.00 -6.59
N ARG A 712 22.12 23.08 -6.92
CA ARG A 712 21.51 24.18 -7.68
C ARG A 712 20.17 24.54 -7.06
N ASP A 713 19.87 25.82 -6.86
CA ASP A 713 18.53 26.27 -6.42
C ASP A 713 17.99 25.54 -5.17
N SER A 714 18.86 25.07 -4.28
CA SER A 714 18.48 24.12 -3.22
C SER A 714 18.67 24.70 -1.82
N ARG A 715 17.91 24.19 -0.85
CA ARG A 715 17.92 24.66 0.53
C ARG A 715 18.27 23.57 1.52
N PHE A 716 19.23 23.84 2.39
CA PHE A 716 19.66 22.98 3.49
C PHE A 716 19.36 23.70 4.80
N ALA A 717 18.56 23.11 5.67
CA ALA A 717 18.09 23.75 6.89
C ALA A 717 18.17 22.81 8.11
N ASP A 718 18.64 23.31 9.25
CA ASP A 718 18.60 22.59 10.54
C ASP A 718 19.33 21.23 10.54
N CYS A 719 20.29 21.02 9.63
CA CYS A 719 21.02 19.75 9.50
C CYS A 719 22.18 19.64 10.50
N ARG A 720 22.50 18.42 10.96
CA ARG A 720 23.51 18.19 12.01
C ARG A 720 24.50 17.10 11.63
N GLY A 721 25.80 17.38 11.74
CA GLY A 721 26.85 16.39 11.47
C GLY A 721 28.11 16.62 12.28
N PHE A 722 29.16 15.82 12.06
CA PHE A 722 30.47 16.07 12.69
C PHE A 722 31.37 16.92 11.77
N LEU A 723 31.49 16.52 10.50
CA LEU A 723 32.16 17.29 9.45
C LEU A 723 31.10 17.72 8.43
N GLY A 724 30.88 19.02 8.26
CA GLY A 724 29.84 19.54 7.36
C GLY A 724 28.44 19.32 7.91
N GLY A 725 27.83 20.35 8.52
CA GLY A 725 26.51 20.19 9.13
C GLY A 725 25.40 19.91 8.11
N ALA A 726 25.53 20.44 6.90
CA ALA A 726 24.72 20.06 5.75
C ALA A 726 25.47 19.07 4.84
N VAL A 727 26.64 19.45 4.33
CA VAL A 727 27.34 18.66 3.30
C VAL A 727 28.81 18.44 3.66
N ALA A 728 29.25 17.20 3.55
CA ALA A 728 30.66 16.83 3.51
C ALA A 728 31.00 16.25 2.14
N ALA A 729 32.00 16.83 1.48
CA ALA A 729 32.44 16.34 0.19
C ALA A 729 33.95 16.46 -0.05
N ASP A 730 34.48 15.70 -1.01
CA ASP A 730 35.82 15.97 -1.51
C ASP A 730 35.80 17.17 -2.48
N SER A 731 34.84 17.21 -3.41
CA SER A 731 34.61 18.36 -4.30
C SER A 731 33.14 18.77 -4.38
N ALA A 732 32.84 20.07 -4.43
CA ALA A 732 31.48 20.58 -4.53
C ALA A 732 31.38 21.80 -5.47
N VAL A 733 30.29 21.84 -6.25
CA VAL A 733 29.87 23.01 -7.04
C VAL A 733 28.47 23.39 -6.60
N ILE A 734 28.28 24.60 -6.10
CA ILE A 734 27.02 25.02 -5.49
C ILE A 734 26.66 26.40 -6.03
N TYR A 735 25.44 26.56 -6.50
CA TYR A 735 24.96 27.87 -6.91
C TYR A 735 23.47 28.10 -6.63
N ASP A 736 23.09 29.36 -6.49
CA ASP A 736 21.71 29.81 -6.22
C ASP A 736 21.06 29.11 -5.01
N SER A 737 21.83 28.76 -3.98
CA SER A 737 21.38 27.85 -2.91
C SER A 737 21.48 28.47 -1.51
N GLU A 738 20.76 27.91 -0.54
CA GLU A 738 20.71 28.40 0.85
C GLU A 738 21.08 27.32 1.87
N PHE A 739 21.88 27.68 2.87
CA PHE A 739 22.26 26.87 4.03
C PHE A 739 21.94 27.62 5.33
N GLU A 740 20.97 27.11 6.09
CA GLU A 740 20.44 27.79 7.28
C GLU A 740 20.47 26.91 8.52
N GLY A 741 20.94 27.45 9.65
CA GLY A 741 20.79 26.82 10.96
C GLY A 741 21.47 25.45 11.12
N CYS A 742 22.44 25.13 10.26
CA CYS A 742 23.12 23.84 10.30
C CYS A 742 24.23 23.84 11.35
N TRP A 743 24.49 22.67 11.94
CA TRP A 743 25.44 22.52 13.04
C TRP A 743 26.46 21.40 12.79
N ALA A 744 27.74 21.68 13.07
CA ALA A 744 28.79 20.65 13.05
C ALA A 744 29.94 20.88 14.04
N ALA A 745 30.84 19.91 14.17
CA ALA A 745 32.11 20.13 14.87
C ALA A 745 33.06 21.00 14.02
N ARG A 746 33.06 20.82 12.70
CA ARG A 746 33.80 21.65 11.72
C ARG A 746 32.95 21.84 10.46
N GLY A 747 32.80 23.07 10.00
CA GLY A 747 32.04 23.43 8.81
C GLY A 747 30.56 23.35 9.10
N GLY A 748 30.00 24.36 9.77
CA GLY A 748 28.61 24.31 10.26
C GLY A 748 27.60 24.08 9.13
N ALA A 749 27.88 24.55 7.91
CA ALA A 749 27.16 24.14 6.70
C ALA A 749 27.97 23.14 5.87
N LEU A 750 29.18 23.50 5.43
CA LEU A 750 29.96 22.72 4.47
C LEU A 750 31.34 22.36 5.01
N ALA A 751 31.76 21.12 4.74
CA ALA A 751 33.14 20.68 4.89
C ALA A 751 33.66 20.08 3.58
N VAL A 752 34.58 20.77 2.90
CA VAL A 752 35.10 20.36 1.59
C VAL A 752 36.62 20.26 1.58
N ARG A 753 37.15 19.16 1.04
CA ARG A 753 38.58 18.82 1.15
C ARG A 753 39.44 19.22 -0.05
N ARG A 754 38.92 19.21 -1.29
CA ARG A 754 39.71 19.36 -2.52
C ARG A 754 39.34 20.56 -3.36
N GLN A 755 38.07 20.72 -3.76
CA GLN A 755 37.66 21.83 -4.62
C GLN A 755 36.25 22.30 -4.28
N LEU A 756 36.08 23.60 -4.12
CA LEU A 756 34.79 24.24 -3.88
C LEU A 756 34.61 25.41 -4.86
N ASN A 757 33.47 25.42 -5.54
CA ASN A 757 32.98 26.54 -6.35
C ASN A 757 31.60 26.98 -5.83
N LEU A 758 31.46 28.25 -5.49
CA LEU A 758 30.23 28.87 -5.00
C LEU A 758 29.83 30.04 -5.91
N ASP A 759 28.55 30.16 -6.22
CA ASP A 759 27.99 31.31 -6.94
C ASP A 759 26.59 31.64 -6.42
N ASN A 760 26.37 32.85 -5.91
CA ASN A 760 25.09 33.29 -5.35
C ASN A 760 24.52 32.34 -4.27
N VAL A 761 25.34 32.00 -3.26
CA VAL A 761 24.95 31.08 -2.17
C VAL A 761 24.77 31.84 -0.85
N THR A 762 23.70 31.54 -0.11
CA THR A 762 23.44 32.15 1.20
C THR A 762 23.71 31.19 2.35
N PHE A 763 24.54 31.58 3.31
CA PHE A 763 24.82 30.88 4.56
C PHE A 763 24.33 31.69 5.75
N ARG A 764 23.29 31.23 6.45
CA ARG A 764 22.67 31.96 7.57
C ARG A 764 22.63 31.15 8.86
N GLY A 765 23.15 31.70 9.95
CA GLY A 765 22.94 31.14 11.29
C GLY A 765 23.54 29.75 11.49
N ASN A 766 24.55 29.36 10.70
CA ASN A 766 25.21 28.07 10.85
C ASN A 766 26.25 28.13 11.96
N GLU A 767 26.43 27.01 12.67
CA GLU A 767 27.29 26.94 13.85
C GLU A 767 28.28 25.78 13.76
N ALA A 768 29.55 26.05 14.06
CA ALA A 768 30.59 25.04 14.18
C ALA A 768 31.30 25.11 15.53
N ARG A 769 31.59 23.96 16.13
CA ARG A 769 32.30 23.95 17.42
C ARG A 769 33.75 24.44 17.32
N LEU A 770 34.44 24.13 16.21
CA LEU A 770 35.88 24.37 16.07
C LEU A 770 36.19 25.30 14.89
N ASP A 771 35.97 24.83 13.66
CA ASP A 771 36.39 25.53 12.45
C ASP A 771 35.18 25.88 11.59
N GLY A 772 35.08 27.12 11.13
CA GLY A 772 34.24 27.52 10.00
C GLY A 772 32.75 27.43 10.31
N GLY A 773 32.14 28.51 10.81
CA GLY A 773 30.72 28.50 11.18
C GLY A 773 29.81 28.20 9.99
N ALA A 774 30.16 28.66 8.79
CA ALA A 774 29.59 28.17 7.54
C ALA A 774 30.49 27.11 6.91
N LEU A 775 31.77 27.42 6.67
CA LEU A 775 32.66 26.63 5.83
C LEU A 775 33.96 26.23 6.55
N ALA A 776 34.24 24.93 6.66
CA ALA A 776 35.55 24.43 7.08
C ALA A 776 36.25 23.72 5.94
N LEU A 777 37.42 24.23 5.54
CA LEU A 777 37.96 23.92 4.22
C LEU A 777 39.46 23.64 4.26
N ALA A 778 39.84 22.66 3.44
CA ALA A 778 41.22 22.39 3.10
C ALA A 778 41.60 22.89 1.70
N ALA A 779 40.63 23.31 0.85
CA ALA A 779 40.83 24.01 -0.43
C ALA A 779 39.57 24.70 -0.98
N ILE A 780 39.62 26.02 -1.22
CA ILE A 780 38.64 26.77 -2.05
C ILE A 780 39.22 26.97 -3.44
N THR A 781 38.39 26.99 -4.47
CA THR A 781 38.83 27.41 -5.80
C THR A 781 38.23 28.77 -6.18
N VAL A 782 36.92 28.98 -6.00
CA VAL A 782 36.20 30.23 -6.36
C VAL A 782 34.93 30.42 -5.50
N ASP A 783 34.62 31.66 -5.09
CA ASP A 783 33.33 32.08 -4.51
C ASP A 783 32.90 33.46 -5.05
N HIS A 784 31.72 33.53 -5.67
CA HIS A 784 31.13 34.75 -6.24
C HIS A 784 29.75 35.07 -5.67
N SER A 785 29.49 36.34 -5.38
CA SER A 785 28.15 36.85 -5.00
C SER A 785 27.44 36.16 -3.82
N SER A 786 28.16 35.37 -3.01
CA SER A 786 27.61 34.66 -1.85
C SER A 786 27.45 35.56 -0.62
N GLN A 787 26.61 35.14 0.32
CA GLN A 787 26.27 35.91 1.51
C GLN A 787 26.39 35.05 2.79
N TYR A 788 27.10 35.55 3.80
CA TYR A 788 27.37 34.87 5.07
C TYR A 788 26.82 35.69 6.23
N PHE A 789 25.69 35.27 6.79
CA PHE A 789 24.96 35.97 7.83
C PHE A 789 24.97 35.24 9.17
N ALA A 790 25.43 35.88 10.23
CA ALA A 790 25.25 35.43 11.61
C ALA A 790 25.74 34.00 11.88
N ASN A 791 26.81 33.56 11.22
CA ASN A 791 27.42 32.25 11.45
C ASN A 791 28.38 32.31 12.65
N HIS A 792 28.55 31.19 13.36
CA HIS A 792 29.28 31.12 14.63
C HIS A 792 30.30 29.97 14.65
N ALA A 793 31.55 30.24 15.02
CA ALA A 793 32.55 29.18 15.28
C ALA A 793 33.69 29.63 16.18
N ALA A 794 34.50 28.73 16.73
CA ALA A 794 35.71 29.14 17.43
C ALA A 794 36.72 29.82 16.49
N GLN A 795 36.95 29.25 15.30
CA GLN A 795 37.86 29.79 14.29
C GLN A 795 37.11 30.03 12.99
N GLY A 796 37.04 31.29 12.55
CA GLY A 796 36.39 31.67 11.30
C GLY A 796 34.87 31.59 11.41
N GLY A 797 34.25 32.68 11.86
CA GLY A 797 32.80 32.68 12.12
C GLY A 797 31.99 32.35 10.87
N ALA A 798 32.45 32.79 9.69
CA ALA A 798 31.96 32.29 8.41
C ALA A 798 32.85 31.19 7.83
N ILE A 799 34.14 31.49 7.59
CA ILE A 799 35.04 30.62 6.81
C ILE A 799 36.32 30.35 7.61
N SER A 800 36.71 29.08 7.69
CA SER A 800 38.04 28.66 8.18
C SER A 800 38.81 27.94 7.08
N LEU A 801 40.01 28.44 6.81
CA LEU A 801 40.89 27.97 5.75
C LEU A 801 42.20 27.43 6.31
N SER A 802 42.53 26.21 5.92
CA SER A 802 43.77 25.53 6.26
C SER A 802 44.50 25.11 4.97
N ASP A 803 45.70 25.63 4.75
CA ASP A 803 46.65 25.16 3.72
C ASP A 803 46.22 25.36 2.24
N SER A 804 45.30 26.30 1.94
CA SER A 804 44.86 26.56 0.56
C SER A 804 44.51 28.00 0.19
N ALA A 805 44.89 28.39 -1.02
CA ALA A 805 44.44 29.63 -1.68
C ALA A 805 42.95 29.59 -2.03
N ALA A 806 42.31 30.76 -2.13
CA ALA A 806 40.93 30.98 -2.53
C ALA A 806 40.88 32.17 -3.50
N TYR A 807 39.85 32.28 -4.32
CA TYR A 807 39.49 33.56 -4.94
C TYR A 807 38.07 33.87 -4.48
N VAL A 808 37.86 35.03 -3.87
CA VAL A 808 36.54 35.44 -3.38
C VAL A 808 36.21 36.81 -3.96
N GLY A 809 35.22 36.89 -4.83
CA GLY A 809 35.03 38.07 -5.68
C GLY A 809 33.57 38.38 -5.95
N ASP A 810 33.32 39.45 -6.69
CA ASP A 810 32.00 39.74 -7.26
C ASP A 810 30.87 39.86 -6.21
N SER A 811 31.02 40.77 -5.24
CA SER A 811 29.97 41.15 -4.28
C SER A 811 29.65 40.12 -3.18
N VAL A 812 30.66 39.48 -2.58
CA VAL A 812 30.46 38.62 -1.41
C VAL A 812 30.22 39.47 -0.16
N VAL A 813 29.27 39.06 0.69
CA VAL A 813 28.89 39.80 1.90
C VAL A 813 29.06 38.93 3.14
N TRP A 814 29.89 39.35 4.10
CA TRP A 814 30.03 38.74 5.42
C TRP A 814 29.47 39.65 6.50
N ARG A 815 28.32 39.29 7.05
CA ARG A 815 27.57 40.12 8.00
C ARG A 815 27.31 39.41 9.33
N GLY A 816 27.73 40.04 10.42
CA GLY A 816 27.30 39.64 11.76
C GLY A 816 27.84 38.29 12.22
N ASN A 817 28.91 37.77 11.61
CA ASN A 817 29.49 36.49 11.98
C ASN A 817 30.32 36.63 13.25
N ILE A 818 30.37 35.57 14.07
CA ILE A 818 30.93 35.57 15.42
C ILE A 818 32.00 34.48 15.53
N ALA A 819 33.17 34.81 16.07
CA ALA A 819 34.18 33.80 16.40
C ALA A 819 35.08 34.13 17.59
N GLU A 820 35.89 33.19 18.06
CA GLU A 820 37.03 33.53 18.94
C GLU A 820 38.15 34.17 18.09
N GLN A 821 38.45 33.59 16.92
CA GLN A 821 39.48 34.08 16.00
C GLN A 821 38.91 34.27 14.60
N GLY A 822 38.94 35.50 14.08
CA GLY A 822 38.49 35.81 12.72
C GLY A 822 36.97 35.77 12.60
N GLY A 823 36.30 36.87 12.96
CA GLY A 823 34.83 36.90 13.04
C GLY A 823 34.15 36.53 11.72
N ALA A 824 34.72 36.93 10.58
CA ALA A 824 34.33 36.41 9.27
C ALA A 824 35.25 35.28 8.80
N VAL A 825 36.56 35.55 8.71
CA VAL A 825 37.53 34.66 8.06
C VAL A 825 38.68 34.33 9.00
N TYR A 826 39.00 33.05 9.10
CA TYR A 826 40.23 32.54 9.70
C TYR A 826 41.11 31.88 8.65
N ALA A 827 42.35 32.34 8.53
CA ALA A 827 43.31 31.96 7.52
C ALA A 827 44.60 31.41 8.17
N ARG A 828 44.95 30.14 7.94
CA ARG A 828 46.18 29.52 8.47
C ARG A 828 47.02 28.87 7.37
N THR A 829 48.33 29.18 7.37
CA THR A 829 49.40 28.65 6.49
C THR A 829 49.05 28.65 5.00
N ALA A 830 49.66 29.56 4.22
CA ALA A 830 49.40 29.73 2.77
C ALA A 830 47.92 29.93 2.38
N ALA A 831 47.02 30.12 3.35
CA ALA A 831 45.60 30.21 3.11
C ALA A 831 45.11 31.65 2.97
N THR A 832 45.14 32.20 1.74
CA THR A 832 44.08 33.04 1.09
C THR A 832 44.65 33.86 -0.08
N SER A 833 44.41 33.41 -1.31
CA SER A 833 44.53 34.30 -2.46
C SER A 833 43.30 35.23 -2.56
N GLU A 834 43.41 36.24 -3.40
CA GLU A 834 42.65 37.49 -3.49
C GLU A 834 41.14 37.49 -3.11
N VAL A 835 40.75 38.50 -2.33
CA VAL A 835 39.37 38.93 -2.10
C VAL A 835 39.11 40.24 -2.86
N VAL A 836 38.05 40.32 -3.66
CA VAL A 836 37.75 41.46 -4.53
C VAL A 836 36.31 41.92 -4.34
N ALA A 837 36.07 43.24 -4.35
CA ALA A 837 34.74 43.85 -4.46
C ALA A 837 33.70 43.26 -3.47
N SER A 838 34.05 43.14 -2.19
CA SER A 838 33.25 42.42 -1.18
C SER A 838 33.10 43.21 0.13
N GLU A 839 32.09 42.89 0.93
CA GLU A 839 31.71 43.63 2.13
C GLU A 839 31.85 42.76 3.40
N LEU A 840 32.62 43.23 4.39
CA LEU A 840 32.81 42.59 5.68
C LEU A 840 32.28 43.52 6.76
N HIS A 841 31.11 43.21 7.29
CA HIS A 841 30.44 44.14 8.17
C HIS A 841 29.82 43.56 9.45
N GLY A 842 29.96 44.28 10.56
CA GLY A 842 29.35 43.90 11.84
C GLY A 842 29.85 42.56 12.41
N ASN A 843 31.00 42.05 11.98
CA ASN A 843 31.54 40.79 12.47
C ASN A 843 32.25 40.98 13.82
N LEU A 844 32.19 39.97 14.68
CA LEU A 844 32.65 40.02 16.07
C LEU A 844 33.65 38.89 16.35
N ALA A 845 34.80 39.22 16.95
CA ALA A 845 35.70 38.19 17.48
C ALA A 845 36.51 38.61 18.70
N GLU A 846 37.21 37.69 19.36
CA GLU A 846 38.25 38.09 20.33
C GLU A 846 39.46 38.66 19.59
N LEU A 847 39.90 37.99 18.52
CA LEU A 847 41.04 38.41 17.69
C LEU A 847 40.62 38.53 16.23
N GLY A 848 40.72 39.73 15.65
CA GLY A 848 40.43 39.95 14.23
C GLY A 848 38.92 39.92 13.94
N GLY A 849 38.24 41.05 14.13
CA GLY A 849 36.77 41.10 14.04
C GLY A 849 36.24 40.69 12.67
N ALA A 850 36.96 40.97 11.59
CA ALA A 850 36.69 40.43 10.27
C ALA A 850 37.64 39.28 9.91
N LEU A 851 38.96 39.48 10.02
CA LEU A 851 39.98 38.54 9.56
C LEU A 851 41.00 38.23 10.65
N TYR A 852 41.33 36.95 10.81
CA TYR A 852 42.53 36.48 11.50
C TYR A 852 43.43 35.72 10.52
N CYS A 853 44.69 36.12 10.37
CA CYS A 853 45.65 35.49 9.46
C CYS A 853 46.91 35.02 10.22
N ASP A 854 47.20 33.71 10.18
CA ASP A 854 48.35 33.03 10.78
C ASP A 854 49.25 32.42 9.70
N ARG A 855 50.47 32.95 9.52
CA ARG A 855 51.46 32.47 8.53
C ARG A 855 50.95 32.44 7.07
N GLY A 856 49.90 33.19 6.75
CA GLY A 856 49.29 33.29 5.43
C GLY A 856 49.70 34.54 4.66
N VAL A 857 49.36 34.58 3.37
CA VAL A 857 49.38 35.79 2.54
C VAL A 857 47.94 36.04 2.12
N THR A 858 47.41 37.24 2.31
CA THR A 858 46.04 37.62 1.94
C THR A 858 46.02 38.97 1.22
N GLN A 859 45.15 39.14 0.23
CA GLN A 859 44.93 40.42 -0.47
C GLN A 859 43.45 40.76 -0.53
N PHE A 860 43.09 41.99 -0.22
CA PHE A 860 41.76 42.57 -0.40
C PHE A 860 41.85 43.75 -1.36
N THR A 861 41.01 43.75 -2.39
CA THR A 861 40.92 44.81 -3.40
C THR A 861 39.47 45.28 -3.48
N LEU A 862 39.18 46.58 -3.49
CA LEU A 862 37.81 47.10 -3.62
C LEU A 862 36.84 46.62 -2.53
N CYS A 863 37.32 46.33 -1.32
CA CYS A 863 36.49 45.79 -0.25
C CYS A 863 36.04 46.85 0.76
N LEU A 864 34.87 46.66 1.35
CA LEU A 864 34.34 47.49 2.43
C LEU A 864 34.40 46.73 3.75
N PHE A 865 35.14 47.25 4.73
CA PHE A 865 35.10 46.80 6.12
C PHE A 865 34.29 47.82 6.92
N ASP A 866 33.15 47.40 7.47
CA ASP A 866 32.27 48.30 8.24
C ASP A 866 31.86 47.72 9.59
N SER A 867 32.12 48.44 10.68
CA SER A 867 31.59 48.09 12.01
C SER A 867 32.02 46.71 12.54
N ASN A 868 33.20 46.20 12.18
CA ASN A 868 33.71 44.97 12.79
C ASN A 868 34.37 45.28 14.14
N THR A 869 34.24 44.35 15.09
CA THR A 869 34.64 44.54 16.48
C THR A 869 35.47 43.37 16.98
N ALA A 870 36.57 43.65 17.67
CA ALA A 870 37.30 42.62 18.40
C ALA A 870 38.03 43.13 19.65
N ASP A 871 38.57 42.25 20.48
CA ASP A 871 39.45 42.69 21.58
C ASP A 871 40.76 43.24 21.01
N ALA A 872 41.37 42.58 20.03
CA ALA A 872 42.51 43.09 19.27
C ALA A 872 42.30 42.94 17.76
N GLY A 873 42.61 43.98 16.99
CA GLY A 873 42.43 43.97 15.53
C GLY A 873 40.95 44.06 15.14
N GLY A 874 40.33 45.22 15.31
CA GLY A 874 38.88 45.38 15.12
C GLY A 874 38.38 44.91 13.75
N ALA A 875 39.15 45.14 12.68
CA ALA A 875 38.95 44.47 11.39
C ALA A 875 39.89 43.25 11.24
N VAL A 876 41.19 43.44 11.45
CA VAL A 876 42.22 42.47 11.05
C VAL A 876 43.18 42.16 12.19
N TYR A 877 43.50 40.88 12.38
CA TYR A 877 44.60 40.42 13.21
C TYR A 877 45.60 39.59 12.40
N LEU A 878 46.89 39.94 12.46
CA LEU A 878 47.98 39.28 11.74
C LEU A 878 48.99 38.66 12.71
N ASP A 879 49.28 37.38 12.48
CA ASP A 879 50.24 36.59 13.23
C ASP A 879 51.24 35.92 12.27
N ASN A 880 52.45 36.48 12.17
CA ASN A 880 53.49 36.06 11.21
C ASN A 880 53.00 35.94 9.74
N GLY A 881 52.05 36.80 9.32
CA GLY A 881 51.41 36.76 7.99
C GLY A 881 51.60 38.06 7.19
N LEU A 882 51.23 38.04 5.90
CA LEU A 882 51.25 39.21 5.02
C LEU A 882 49.83 39.56 4.58
N LEU A 883 49.42 40.82 4.77
CA LEU A 883 48.15 41.34 4.25
C LEU A 883 48.38 42.50 3.30
N ARG A 884 47.70 42.48 2.15
CA ARG A 884 47.53 43.62 1.25
C ARG A 884 46.09 44.11 1.28
N LEU A 885 45.87 45.37 1.59
CA LEU A 885 44.59 46.06 1.50
C LEU A 885 44.74 47.16 0.46
N GLN A 886 44.03 47.05 -0.66
CA GLN A 886 44.19 47.90 -1.82
C GLN A 886 42.83 48.46 -2.21
N ARG A 887 42.75 49.76 -2.50
CA ARG A 887 41.52 50.40 -3.00
C ARG A 887 40.27 50.06 -2.16
N SER A 888 40.41 49.98 -0.84
CA SER A 888 39.37 49.47 0.07
C SER A 888 38.94 50.56 1.06
N THR A 889 37.83 50.37 1.76
CA THR A 889 37.33 51.31 2.77
C THR A 889 37.18 50.61 4.10
N CYS A 890 37.83 51.09 5.16
CA CYS A 890 37.65 50.62 6.53
C CYS A 890 37.01 51.72 7.38
N VAL A 891 35.78 51.47 7.81
CA VAL A 891 34.96 52.44 8.55
C VAL A 891 34.37 51.82 9.82
N ASN A 892 34.22 52.61 10.88
CA ASN A 892 33.57 52.20 12.14
C ASN A 892 34.20 50.96 12.84
N GLN A 893 35.46 50.64 12.58
CA GLN A 893 36.09 49.47 13.19
C GLN A 893 36.42 49.74 14.67
N GLN A 894 36.17 48.76 15.55
CA GLN A 894 36.32 48.92 17.00
C GLN A 894 37.23 47.85 17.60
N SER A 895 38.15 48.27 18.48
CA SER A 895 38.95 47.36 19.29
C SER A 895 38.96 47.78 20.76
N ALA A 896 38.89 46.80 21.68
CA ALA A 896 38.94 47.05 23.12
C ALA A 896 40.36 47.24 23.66
N ALA A 897 41.37 46.60 23.04
CA ALA A 897 42.74 46.59 23.53
C ALA A 897 43.73 47.26 22.58
N ALA A 898 43.66 46.99 21.26
CA ALA A 898 44.76 47.30 20.35
C ALA A 898 44.40 47.16 18.87
N GLY A 899 44.66 48.21 18.07
CA GLY A 899 44.53 48.16 16.61
C GLY A 899 43.06 48.15 16.19
N SER A 900 42.42 49.32 16.12
CA SER A 900 40.99 49.37 15.77
C SER A 900 40.71 48.89 14.34
N VAL A 901 41.63 49.10 13.40
CA VAL A 901 41.57 48.52 12.05
C VAL A 901 42.42 47.26 11.96
N ALA A 902 43.70 47.34 12.31
CA ALA A 902 44.62 46.20 12.19
C ALA A 902 45.56 46.06 13.39
N HIS A 903 45.78 44.83 13.83
CA HIS A 903 46.80 44.44 14.79
C HIS A 903 47.78 43.46 14.16
N ALA A 904 49.09 43.71 14.25
CA ALA A 904 50.14 42.89 13.64
C ALA A 904 51.25 42.51 14.64
N ARG A 905 51.63 41.24 14.68
CA ARG A 905 52.72 40.73 15.54
C ARG A 905 53.57 39.65 14.86
N LEU A 906 54.68 39.26 15.51
CA LEU A 906 55.55 38.14 15.10
C LEU A 906 56.04 38.19 13.65
N GLY A 907 56.55 39.34 13.19
CA GLY A 907 57.12 39.46 11.83
C GLY A 907 56.12 39.64 10.71
N SER A 908 54.87 39.98 11.04
CA SER A 908 53.84 40.23 10.04
C SER A 908 54.15 41.46 9.17
N THR A 909 53.65 41.46 7.94
CA THR A 909 53.75 42.58 6.99
C THR A 909 52.35 43.08 6.62
N LEU A 910 52.10 44.38 6.80
CA LEU A 910 50.83 45.01 6.42
C LEU A 910 51.09 46.05 5.33
N ILE A 911 50.44 45.91 4.18
CA ILE A 911 50.53 46.82 3.05
C ILE A 911 49.12 47.37 2.79
N MET A 912 48.93 48.67 3.02
CA MET A 912 47.70 49.39 2.65
C MET A 912 48.02 50.36 1.49
N ASN A 913 47.22 50.41 0.43
CA ASN A 913 47.40 51.40 -0.65
C ASN A 913 46.04 51.89 -1.13
N SER A 914 45.90 53.20 -1.35
CA SER A 914 44.67 53.82 -1.87
C SER A 914 43.42 53.41 -1.08
N THR A 915 43.56 53.25 0.24
CA THR A 915 42.52 52.80 1.18
C THR A 915 42.00 53.98 2.02
N ILE A 916 40.68 54.01 2.28
CA ILE A 916 40.04 54.99 3.16
C ILE A 916 40.00 54.44 4.59
N LEU A 917 40.46 55.23 5.57
CA LEU A 917 40.33 54.92 7.00
C LEU A 917 39.50 56.03 7.66
N ALA A 918 38.22 55.77 7.95
CA ALA A 918 37.29 56.76 8.50
C ALA A 918 36.59 56.25 9.77
N ASP A 919 36.33 57.13 10.74
CA ASP A 919 35.52 56.84 11.94
C ASP A 919 35.88 55.57 12.73
N ASN A 920 37.15 55.15 12.69
CA ASN A 920 37.64 53.99 13.42
C ASN A 920 38.00 54.35 14.87
N GLY A 921 38.01 53.35 15.75
CA GLY A 921 38.44 53.51 17.15
C GLY A 921 39.88 54.00 17.27
N ALA A 922 40.30 54.36 18.49
CA ALA A 922 41.67 54.84 18.75
C ALA A 922 42.72 53.81 18.30
N ASP A 923 43.89 54.32 17.88
CA ASP A 923 45.03 53.53 17.38
C ASP A 923 44.64 52.53 16.27
N PRO A 924 44.28 53.02 15.06
CA PRO A 924 43.80 52.17 13.97
C PRO A 924 44.79 51.10 13.53
N LEU A 925 46.09 51.34 13.67
CA LEU A 925 47.13 50.38 13.37
C LEU A 925 47.98 50.15 14.62
N ASN A 926 48.06 48.90 15.09
CA ASN A 926 48.97 48.51 16.17
C ASN A 926 49.95 47.42 15.70
N VAL A 927 51.23 47.61 16.00
CA VAL A 927 52.33 46.71 15.62
C VAL A 927 53.16 46.39 16.85
N VAL A 928 53.24 45.11 17.21
CA VAL A 928 53.97 44.65 18.39
C VAL A 928 55.27 43.95 17.96
N GLU A 929 56.40 44.59 18.25
CA GLU A 929 57.73 43.99 18.11
C GLU A 929 57.99 43.03 19.28
N HIS A 930 58.13 41.72 19.00
CA HIS A 930 58.50 40.74 20.03
C HIS A 930 60.02 40.73 20.20
N THR A 931 60.50 41.09 21.39
CA THR A 931 61.93 41.20 21.73
C THR A 931 62.67 39.87 21.91
N ASP A 932 61.96 38.72 21.83
CA ASP A 932 62.53 37.40 22.17
C ASP A 932 63.01 36.57 20.96
N TYR A 933 62.76 37.02 19.72
CA TYR A 933 63.29 36.39 18.51
C TYR A 933 64.18 37.38 17.77
N GLN A 934 65.47 37.04 17.64
CA GLN A 934 66.45 37.88 16.96
C GLN A 934 66.00 38.22 15.53
N HIS A 935 65.77 39.52 15.28
CA HIS A 935 65.61 40.14 13.95
C HIS A 935 64.41 39.72 13.09
N ILE A 936 63.19 39.68 13.63
CA ILE A 936 61.99 39.72 12.77
C ILE A 936 61.24 41.03 13.00
N LEU A 937 61.61 42.07 12.24
CA LEU A 937 60.89 43.34 12.19
C LEU A 937 59.53 43.10 11.53
N CYS A 938 58.45 43.61 12.14
CA CYS A 938 57.20 43.75 11.43
C CYS A 938 57.33 44.96 10.50
N ASP A 939 57.39 44.73 9.19
CA ASP A 939 57.44 45.82 8.21
C ASP A 939 56.05 46.46 8.07
N VAL A 940 55.78 47.44 8.93
CA VAL A 940 54.75 48.45 8.73
C VAL A 940 55.47 49.78 8.55
N PRO A 941 55.57 50.31 7.32
CA PRO A 941 56.22 51.59 7.04
C PRO A 941 55.80 52.67 8.05
N THR A 942 56.79 53.28 8.70
CA THR A 942 56.66 54.24 9.83
C THR A 942 55.92 55.54 9.50
N TYR A 943 55.36 55.66 8.30
CA TYR A 943 54.61 56.81 7.78
C TYR A 943 53.17 56.46 7.36
N PHE A 944 52.73 55.21 7.58
CA PHE A 944 51.35 54.79 7.31
C PHE A 944 50.36 55.53 8.21
N GLY A 945 49.31 56.11 7.63
CA GLY A 945 48.32 56.89 8.40
C GLY A 945 48.78 58.30 8.82
N ALA A 946 49.97 58.75 8.40
CA ALA A 946 50.45 60.12 8.65
C ALA A 946 50.41 60.96 7.36
N ALA A 947 49.80 62.15 7.43
CA ALA A 947 49.71 63.10 6.31
C ALA A 947 51.10 63.60 5.89
N THR A 948 51.72 62.91 4.93
CA THR A 948 53.12 63.10 4.54
C THR A 948 53.27 63.65 3.12
N ARG A 949 52.17 63.72 2.34
CA ARG A 949 52.12 64.32 1.00
C ARG A 949 50.69 64.75 0.62
N THR A 950 50.52 65.25 -0.59
CA THR A 950 49.21 65.56 -1.19
C THR A 950 48.91 64.64 -2.37
N ASN A 951 47.63 64.28 -2.56
CA ASN A 951 47.13 63.51 -3.70
C ASN A 951 47.06 64.39 -4.98
N PHE A 952 46.51 63.83 -6.07
CA PHE A 952 46.35 64.54 -7.36
C PHE A 952 45.45 65.79 -7.27
N ASN A 953 44.49 65.81 -6.34
CA ASN A 953 43.57 66.92 -6.13
C ASN A 953 44.12 68.00 -5.18
N GLY A 954 45.24 67.73 -4.51
CA GLY A 954 45.85 68.63 -3.53
C GLY A 954 45.48 68.34 -2.08
N ASP A 955 44.70 67.31 -1.79
CA ASP A 955 44.31 66.91 -0.44
C ASP A 955 45.40 66.08 0.25
N THR A 956 45.48 66.17 1.58
CA THR A 956 46.50 65.46 2.37
C THR A 956 46.28 63.95 2.37
N CYS A 957 47.31 63.19 2.02
CA CYS A 957 47.34 61.72 2.09
C CYS A 957 48.70 61.22 2.63
N ASP A 958 48.78 59.93 2.94
CA ASP A 958 50.04 59.30 3.33
C ASP A 958 50.92 58.93 2.11
N ALA A 959 52.12 58.39 2.37
CA ALA A 959 53.06 58.01 1.32
C ALA A 959 52.55 56.92 0.36
N ALA A 960 51.49 56.20 0.75
CA ALA A 960 50.86 55.11 0.01
C ALA A 960 49.47 55.48 -0.52
N PHE A 961 49.16 56.77 -0.62
CA PHE A 961 47.89 57.31 -1.12
C PHE A 961 46.65 56.87 -0.33
N ASN A 962 46.78 56.50 0.94
CA ASN A 962 45.61 56.27 1.80
C ASN A 962 45.00 57.60 2.27
N LEU A 963 43.68 57.63 2.37
CA LEU A 963 42.93 58.81 2.82
C LEU A 963 42.60 58.71 4.32
N ILE A 964 42.98 59.77 5.05
CA ILE A 964 42.80 59.91 6.51
C ILE A 964 41.88 61.13 6.84
N ALA A 965 41.56 61.96 5.83
CA ALA A 965 40.58 63.03 5.95
C ALA A 965 39.15 62.50 5.77
N ASP A 966 38.15 63.33 6.07
CA ASP A 966 36.74 62.99 5.82
C ASP A 966 36.55 62.60 4.34
N PRO A 967 36.08 61.37 4.05
CA PRO A 967 35.88 60.90 2.69
C PRO A 967 34.64 61.51 2.01
N GLU A 968 33.77 62.24 2.71
CA GLU A 968 32.52 62.81 2.19
C GLU A 968 31.62 61.75 1.50
N PHE A 969 31.18 60.77 2.30
CA PHE A 969 30.21 59.76 1.88
C PHE A 969 28.82 60.35 1.61
N VAL A 970 28.03 59.72 0.73
CA VAL A 970 26.66 60.15 0.39
C VAL A 970 25.75 60.15 1.61
N ASP A 971 25.73 59.05 2.38
CA ASP A 971 25.01 58.96 3.65
C ASP A 971 25.59 57.84 4.52
N ALA A 972 26.66 58.15 5.26
CA ALA A 972 27.30 57.20 6.18
C ALA A 972 26.33 56.69 7.27
N GLY A 973 25.34 57.49 7.68
CA GLY A 973 24.34 57.11 8.68
C GLY A 973 23.37 56.04 8.16
N ALA A 974 23.07 56.06 6.86
CA ALA A 974 22.34 55.01 6.17
C ALA A 974 23.24 53.85 5.66
N ARG A 975 24.55 53.88 5.97
CA ARG A 975 25.59 52.96 5.48
C ARG A 975 25.79 53.01 3.96
N ASP A 976 25.51 54.16 3.36
CA ASP A 976 25.81 54.46 1.96
C ASP A 976 27.19 55.14 1.87
N TYR A 977 28.22 54.31 1.74
CA TYR A 977 29.63 54.72 1.68
C TYR A 977 30.10 55.06 0.26
N ARG A 978 29.19 55.32 -0.68
CA ARG A 978 29.55 55.89 -1.98
C ARG A 978 30.09 57.30 -1.78
N LEU A 979 31.08 57.68 -2.58
CA LEU A 979 31.67 59.02 -2.53
C LEU A 979 30.71 60.04 -3.16
N THR A 980 30.53 61.18 -2.50
CA THR A 980 29.88 62.33 -3.17
C THR A 980 30.79 62.89 -4.25
N THR A 981 30.23 63.64 -5.22
CA THR A 981 31.01 64.24 -6.31
C THR A 981 32.07 65.25 -5.87
N ALA A 982 32.04 65.70 -4.61
CA ALA A 982 33.00 66.63 -4.03
C ALA A 982 34.12 65.94 -3.23
N SER A 983 34.04 64.62 -3.09
CA SER A 983 34.92 63.86 -2.22
C SER A 983 36.41 64.00 -2.57
N PRO A 984 37.28 64.16 -1.55
CA PRO A 984 38.74 64.19 -1.73
C PRO A 984 39.32 62.83 -2.17
N ALA A 985 38.50 61.76 -2.19
CA ALA A 985 38.89 60.44 -2.66
C ALA A 985 38.70 60.25 -4.19
N ILE A 986 37.92 61.09 -4.86
CA ILE A 986 37.67 60.97 -6.32
C ILE A 986 38.93 61.37 -7.10
N GLN A 987 39.39 60.57 -8.06
CA GLN A 987 40.60 60.78 -8.85
C GLN A 987 41.87 61.00 -8.01
N ALA A 988 41.92 60.41 -6.82
CA ALA A 988 43.00 60.64 -5.85
C ALA A 988 43.95 59.44 -5.64
N GLY A 989 43.64 58.29 -6.26
CA GLY A 989 44.37 57.04 -6.10
C GLY A 989 45.77 57.03 -6.71
N ASP A 990 46.52 55.98 -6.34
CA ASP A 990 47.88 55.77 -6.83
C ASP A 990 47.91 55.72 -8.38
N PRO A 991 48.73 56.58 -9.05
CA PRO A 991 48.83 56.65 -10.51
C PRO A 991 49.25 55.36 -11.20
N LEU A 992 49.82 54.40 -10.46
CA LEU A 992 50.23 53.11 -11.00
C LEU A 992 49.06 52.15 -11.21
N TRP A 993 47.87 52.45 -10.66
CA TRP A 993 46.66 51.68 -10.91
C TRP A 993 46.02 52.03 -12.27
N PRO A 994 45.31 51.07 -12.89
CA PRO A 994 44.47 51.36 -14.05
C PRO A 994 43.50 52.52 -13.77
N PRO A 995 43.25 53.41 -14.75
CA PRO A 995 42.17 54.40 -14.67
C PRO A 995 40.82 53.75 -14.37
N ASP A 996 39.90 54.51 -13.78
CA ASP A 996 38.53 54.06 -13.57
C ASP A 996 37.78 53.84 -14.89
N ALA A 997 36.59 53.23 -14.83
CA ALA A 997 35.83 52.82 -16.02
C ALA A 997 35.54 53.98 -16.99
N ASP A 998 35.42 55.21 -16.49
CA ASP A 998 35.24 56.44 -17.28
C ASP A 998 36.55 57.03 -17.84
N GLY A 999 37.68 56.35 -17.63
CA GLY A 999 39.01 56.74 -18.10
C GLY A 999 39.69 57.80 -17.23
N THR A 1000 39.05 58.25 -16.14
CA THR A 1000 39.68 59.16 -15.19
C THR A 1000 40.64 58.41 -14.26
N ARG A 1001 41.55 59.15 -13.60
CA ARG A 1001 42.48 58.55 -12.63
C ARG A 1001 41.70 57.79 -11.56
N SER A 1002 42.23 56.65 -11.11
CA SER A 1002 41.51 55.82 -10.14
C SER A 1002 41.19 56.56 -8.84
N ASP A 1003 39.97 56.41 -8.33
CA ASP A 1003 39.57 56.89 -7.01
C ASP A 1003 40.21 56.05 -5.87
N ILE A 1004 40.24 56.61 -4.66
CA ILE A 1004 40.62 55.92 -3.41
C ILE A 1004 39.36 55.26 -2.81
N GLY A 1005 39.49 54.04 -2.26
CA GLY A 1005 38.41 53.36 -1.53
C GLY A 1005 37.55 52.42 -2.37
N TYR A 1006 36.61 51.74 -1.70
CA TYR A 1006 35.88 50.59 -2.26
C TYR A 1006 34.96 50.94 -3.44
N SER A 1007 34.48 52.18 -3.51
CA SER A 1007 33.57 52.65 -4.57
C SER A 1007 34.29 53.21 -5.80
N ALA A 1008 35.59 52.97 -5.94
CA ALA A 1008 36.38 53.54 -7.02
C ALA A 1008 35.91 53.07 -8.40
N GLY A 1009 35.38 54.00 -9.21
CA GLY A 1009 34.93 53.75 -10.58
C GLY A 1009 33.42 53.49 -10.81
N VAL A 1010 32.53 53.68 -9.82
CA VAL A 1010 31.08 53.51 -10.03
C VAL A 1010 30.41 54.84 -10.41
N ARG A 1011 30.37 55.17 -11.70
CA ARG A 1011 29.27 55.98 -12.26
C ARG A 1011 28.24 55.02 -12.89
N PRO A 1012 26.93 55.17 -12.64
CA PRO A 1012 25.94 54.29 -13.25
C PRO A 1012 25.83 54.57 -14.77
N TYR A 1013 26.20 53.59 -15.61
CA TYR A 1013 25.88 53.55 -17.05
C TYR A 1013 24.41 53.18 -17.26
N VAL A 1014 23.79 53.70 -18.32
CA VAL A 1014 22.38 53.41 -18.61
C VAL A 1014 22.29 52.12 -19.41
N VAL A 1015 21.60 51.11 -18.88
CA VAL A 1015 21.37 49.85 -19.61
C VAL A 1015 20.55 50.09 -20.89
N PRO A 1016 20.85 49.39 -22.00
CA PRO A 1016 20.05 49.46 -23.22
C PRO A 1016 18.57 49.19 -22.94
N THR A 1017 17.68 49.95 -23.58
CA THR A 1017 16.24 49.86 -23.28
C THR A 1017 15.70 48.46 -23.57
N PRO A 1018 14.81 47.92 -22.72
CA PRO A 1018 14.22 46.60 -22.94
C PRO A 1018 13.52 46.44 -24.30
N PHE A 1019 13.57 45.22 -24.86
CA PHE A 1019 13.07 44.90 -26.21
C PHE A 1019 12.52 43.46 -26.26
N ASN A 1020 11.69 43.17 -27.27
CA ASN A 1020 11.07 41.84 -27.47
C ASN A 1020 11.66 41.12 -28.68
N VAL A 1021 11.64 39.79 -28.63
CA VAL A 1021 11.88 38.95 -29.81
C VAL A 1021 10.60 38.84 -30.64
N THR A 1022 10.70 38.67 -31.96
CA THR A 1022 9.55 38.78 -32.86
C THR A 1022 9.29 37.50 -33.65
N ALA A 1023 10.32 36.79 -34.12
CA ALA A 1023 10.19 35.52 -34.82
C ALA A 1023 11.39 34.60 -34.53
N PRO A 1024 11.22 33.26 -34.50
CA PRO A 1024 9.97 32.52 -34.63
C PRO A 1024 9.01 32.71 -33.42
N GLU A 1025 7.72 32.40 -33.63
CA GLU A 1025 6.69 32.48 -32.58
C GLU A 1025 6.92 31.41 -31.50
N ARG A 1026 6.36 31.62 -30.30
CA ARG A 1026 6.59 30.73 -29.16
C ARG A 1026 5.98 29.35 -29.45
N GLY A 1027 6.80 28.30 -29.40
CA GLY A 1027 6.41 26.92 -29.71
C GLY A 1027 6.41 26.60 -31.21
N ALA A 1028 7.10 27.38 -32.05
CA ALA A 1028 7.18 27.08 -33.47
C ALA A 1028 7.83 25.71 -33.74
N HIS A 1029 7.26 24.98 -34.69
CA HIS A 1029 7.73 23.65 -35.11
C HIS A 1029 8.34 23.76 -36.52
N PHE A 1030 9.56 23.27 -36.67
CA PHE A 1030 10.32 23.25 -37.92
C PHE A 1030 10.79 21.82 -38.22
N VAL A 1031 11.12 21.56 -39.48
CA VAL A 1031 11.66 20.28 -39.93
C VAL A 1031 13.18 20.40 -40.07
N THR A 1032 13.92 19.31 -39.88
CA THR A 1032 15.37 19.27 -40.15
C THR A 1032 15.70 19.82 -41.54
N ASP A 1033 16.70 20.70 -41.62
CA ASP A 1033 17.12 21.51 -42.78
C ASP A 1033 16.28 22.78 -43.10
N ASP A 1034 15.24 23.10 -42.32
CA ASP A 1034 14.52 24.37 -42.46
C ASP A 1034 15.41 25.57 -42.13
N SER A 1035 15.30 26.63 -42.93
CA SER A 1035 15.97 27.91 -42.66
C SER A 1035 15.11 28.76 -41.71
N ILE A 1036 15.48 28.76 -40.43
CA ILE A 1036 14.75 29.41 -39.35
C ILE A 1036 15.25 30.84 -39.19
N ARG A 1037 14.35 31.82 -39.33
CA ARG A 1037 14.67 33.24 -39.12
C ARG A 1037 14.39 33.66 -37.68
N PHE A 1038 15.45 33.99 -36.95
CA PHE A 1038 15.41 34.62 -35.64
C PHE A 1038 15.44 36.13 -35.80
N ALA A 1039 14.48 36.86 -35.22
CA ALA A 1039 14.34 38.32 -35.35
C ALA A 1039 13.84 38.95 -34.05
N TRP A 1040 14.20 40.23 -33.82
CA TRP A 1040 13.84 40.98 -32.61
C TRP A 1040 13.71 42.49 -32.87
N ASN A 1041 13.08 43.19 -31.93
CA ASN A 1041 12.94 44.65 -31.95
C ASN A 1041 14.25 45.35 -31.54
N GLU A 1042 14.42 46.60 -31.97
CA GLU A 1042 15.56 47.42 -31.57
C GLU A 1042 15.53 47.79 -30.08
N SER A 1043 16.65 47.58 -29.41
CA SER A 1043 17.02 48.21 -28.15
C SER A 1043 17.80 49.50 -28.44
N ARG A 1044 17.58 50.53 -27.62
CA ARG A 1044 18.25 51.84 -27.72
C ARG A 1044 19.14 52.06 -26.51
N ASP A 1045 20.33 52.58 -26.76
CA ASP A 1045 21.18 53.08 -25.69
C ASP A 1045 20.71 54.47 -25.24
N GLY A 1046 20.73 54.71 -23.92
CA GLY A 1046 20.47 56.02 -23.33
C GLY A 1046 21.67 56.96 -23.39
N ASP A 1047 22.87 56.43 -23.64
CA ASP A 1047 24.13 57.17 -23.69
C ASP A 1047 24.36 57.78 -25.11
N PRO A 1048 24.58 59.10 -25.24
CA PRO A 1048 24.68 59.75 -26.56
C PRO A 1048 25.95 59.36 -27.33
N GLY A 1049 25.79 58.62 -28.43
CA GLY A 1049 26.88 58.29 -29.37
C GLY A 1049 27.23 56.80 -29.45
N ASP A 1050 26.64 55.97 -28.59
CA ASP A 1050 26.90 54.53 -28.53
C ASP A 1050 25.98 53.72 -29.46
N THR A 1051 26.49 52.60 -29.97
CA THR A 1051 25.74 51.68 -30.84
C THR A 1051 25.52 50.34 -30.15
N VAL A 1052 24.27 49.88 -30.11
CA VAL A 1052 23.89 48.59 -29.52
C VAL A 1052 24.24 47.44 -30.46
N SER A 1053 24.90 46.42 -29.92
CA SER A 1053 25.20 45.14 -30.57
C SER A 1053 24.40 44.00 -29.95
N TYR A 1054 24.14 42.92 -30.68
CA TYR A 1054 23.28 41.82 -30.25
C TYR A 1054 23.98 40.46 -30.32
N ARG A 1055 23.66 39.58 -29.37
CA ARG A 1055 24.01 38.16 -29.35
C ARG A 1055 22.74 37.31 -29.25
N LEU A 1056 22.57 36.39 -30.18
CA LEU A 1056 21.53 35.37 -30.11
C LEU A 1056 22.05 34.20 -29.27
N HIS A 1057 21.32 33.86 -28.23
CA HIS A 1057 21.55 32.67 -27.41
C HIS A 1057 20.55 31.59 -27.82
N LEU A 1058 21.06 30.39 -28.09
CA LEU A 1058 20.32 29.19 -28.40
C LEU A 1058 20.78 28.10 -27.44
N THR A 1059 19.86 27.60 -26.62
CA THR A 1059 20.13 26.53 -25.65
C THR A 1059 19.23 25.33 -25.92
N GLY A 1060 19.80 24.14 -25.94
CA GLY A 1060 19.10 22.92 -26.33
C GLY A 1060 20.05 21.74 -26.43
N GLU A 1061 19.96 20.94 -27.49
CA GLU A 1061 20.90 19.83 -27.75
C GLU A 1061 22.36 20.30 -27.94
N VAL A 1062 22.56 21.52 -28.45
CA VAL A 1062 23.86 22.19 -28.53
C VAL A 1062 23.68 23.66 -28.16
N ASP A 1063 24.33 24.09 -27.08
CA ASP A 1063 24.32 25.48 -26.66
C ASP A 1063 25.24 26.32 -27.54
N SER A 1064 24.72 27.41 -28.09
CA SER A 1064 25.47 28.30 -28.97
C SER A 1064 25.11 29.76 -28.73
N VAL A 1065 26.15 30.61 -28.76
CA VAL A 1065 26.02 32.07 -28.68
C VAL A 1065 26.54 32.66 -29.99
N ILE A 1066 25.66 33.32 -30.74
CA ILE A 1066 25.96 33.83 -32.07
C ILE A 1066 25.96 35.36 -32.02
N ALA A 1067 27.14 35.96 -32.19
CA ALA A 1067 27.27 37.41 -32.28
C ALA A 1067 26.73 37.90 -33.63
N THR A 1068 25.77 38.81 -33.60
CA THR A 1068 25.11 39.36 -34.80
C THR A 1068 25.45 40.83 -35.04
N GLY A 1069 26.22 41.46 -34.15
CA GLY A 1069 26.59 42.87 -34.25
C GLY A 1069 25.34 43.74 -34.18
N GLY A 1070 25.21 44.75 -35.06
CA GLY A 1070 24.00 45.59 -35.12
C GLY A 1070 22.79 44.98 -35.86
N ALA A 1071 22.90 43.74 -36.36
CA ALA A 1071 21.82 43.10 -37.10
C ALA A 1071 20.66 42.73 -36.16
N ARG A 1072 19.42 42.83 -36.66
CA ARG A 1072 18.18 42.55 -35.87
C ARG A 1072 17.49 41.25 -36.26
N SER A 1073 18.15 40.47 -37.12
CA SER A 1073 17.71 39.12 -37.45
C SER A 1073 18.88 38.30 -38.00
N VAL A 1074 18.86 37.01 -37.70
CA VAL A 1074 19.80 36.00 -38.22
C VAL A 1074 19.01 34.79 -38.69
N VAL A 1075 19.47 34.12 -39.75
CA VAL A 1075 18.86 32.90 -40.28
C VAL A 1075 19.80 31.74 -40.03
N LEU A 1076 19.29 30.68 -39.42
CA LEU A 1076 20.06 29.50 -39.03
C LEU A 1076 19.32 28.23 -39.44
N THR A 1077 20.08 27.17 -39.69
CA THR A 1077 19.57 25.79 -39.79
C THR A 1077 19.98 25.07 -38.51
N LEU A 1078 19.04 24.42 -37.84
CA LEU A 1078 19.26 23.70 -36.58
C LEU A 1078 19.04 22.20 -36.80
N ASP A 1079 19.81 21.39 -36.08
CA ASP A 1079 19.61 19.93 -36.04
C ASP A 1079 18.35 19.57 -35.24
N ARG A 1080 17.96 18.29 -35.27
CA ARG A 1080 16.78 17.83 -34.52
C ARG A 1080 16.94 18.13 -33.02
N GLY A 1081 15.90 18.65 -32.38
CA GLY A 1081 15.95 18.97 -30.95
C GLY A 1081 14.91 19.99 -30.52
N GLN A 1082 14.78 20.16 -29.21
CA GLN A 1082 14.07 21.30 -28.62
C GLN A 1082 15.09 22.36 -28.23
N TYR A 1083 14.83 23.59 -28.64
CA TYR A 1083 15.70 24.73 -28.39
C TYR A 1083 14.91 25.85 -27.73
N GLU A 1084 15.47 26.44 -26.69
CA GLU A 1084 15.07 27.74 -26.18
C GLU A 1084 16.04 28.80 -26.70
N TRP A 1085 15.52 29.97 -27.08
CA TRP A 1085 16.35 31.06 -27.57
C TRP A 1085 15.92 32.42 -27.02
N TRP A 1086 16.89 33.32 -26.92
CA TRP A 1086 16.70 34.71 -26.54
C TRP A 1086 17.83 35.59 -27.09
N VAL A 1087 17.67 36.91 -27.00
CA VAL A 1087 18.66 37.85 -27.53
C VAL A 1087 19.14 38.77 -26.43
N GLU A 1088 20.45 38.94 -26.36
CA GLU A 1088 21.12 39.90 -25.49
C GLU A 1088 21.53 41.12 -26.33
N ALA A 1089 21.11 42.31 -25.91
CA ALA A 1089 21.57 43.60 -26.42
C ALA A 1089 22.67 44.14 -25.50
N GLN A 1090 23.76 44.61 -26.08
CA GLN A 1090 24.95 45.03 -25.38
C GLN A 1090 25.49 46.32 -25.98
N SER A 1091 25.75 47.31 -25.12
CA SER A 1091 26.45 48.54 -25.51
C SER A 1091 27.96 48.29 -25.70
N LEU A 1092 28.78 49.35 -25.79
CA LEU A 1092 30.24 49.28 -25.95
C LEU A 1092 30.96 48.47 -24.84
N ARG A 1093 30.28 48.08 -23.74
CA ARG A 1093 30.84 47.22 -22.68
C ARG A 1093 29.94 46.04 -22.29
N PRO A 1094 30.53 44.88 -21.91
CA PRO A 1094 29.78 43.66 -21.65
C PRO A 1094 28.78 43.71 -20.49
N GLU A 1095 29.04 44.57 -19.52
CA GLU A 1095 28.37 44.68 -18.22
C GLU A 1095 27.04 45.46 -18.29
N THR A 1096 26.71 46.03 -19.45
CA THR A 1096 25.44 46.73 -19.73
C THR A 1096 24.55 45.90 -20.66
N ALA A 1097 24.45 44.60 -20.38
CA ALA A 1097 23.67 43.67 -21.18
C ALA A 1097 22.19 43.68 -20.77
N GLN A 1098 21.31 43.98 -21.73
CA GLN A 1098 19.87 43.82 -21.56
C GLN A 1098 19.41 42.61 -22.35
N VAL A 1099 18.79 41.65 -21.68
CA VAL A 1099 18.19 40.48 -22.33
C VAL A 1099 16.77 40.81 -22.78
N SER A 1100 16.33 40.18 -23.87
CA SER A 1100 14.94 40.27 -24.32
C SER A 1100 13.97 39.80 -23.23
N TYR A 1101 12.80 40.45 -23.12
CA TYR A 1101 11.81 40.15 -22.08
C TYR A 1101 11.31 38.71 -22.05
N GLU A 1102 11.35 38.04 -23.19
CA GLU A 1102 10.85 36.70 -23.38
C GLU A 1102 11.96 35.81 -23.94
N ARG A 1103 12.03 34.59 -23.40
CA ARG A 1103 12.73 33.44 -24.00
C ARG A 1103 11.67 32.59 -24.69
N ARG A 1104 11.97 32.11 -25.89
CA ARG A 1104 11.01 31.33 -26.69
C ARG A 1104 11.56 29.94 -26.99
N GLY A 1105 10.72 28.93 -26.78
CA GLY A 1105 11.00 27.56 -27.23
C GLY A 1105 10.59 27.36 -28.70
N LEU A 1106 11.34 26.53 -29.41
CA LEU A 1106 10.99 25.97 -30.72
C LEU A 1106 11.41 24.49 -30.77
N THR A 1107 10.76 23.70 -31.63
CA THR A 1107 11.09 22.28 -31.85
C THR A 1107 11.47 22.05 -33.31
N VAL A 1108 12.57 21.34 -33.54
CA VAL A 1108 12.99 20.87 -34.87
C VAL A 1108 12.92 19.34 -34.91
N ALA A 1109 12.16 18.78 -35.85
CA ALA A 1109 11.93 17.33 -35.97
C ALA A 1109 12.27 16.80 -37.37
N ASP A 1110 12.59 15.51 -37.50
CA ASP A 1110 12.82 14.88 -38.81
C ASP A 1110 11.53 14.89 -39.65
N ALA A 1111 11.66 15.01 -40.97
CA ALA A 1111 10.54 14.90 -41.90
C ALA A 1111 9.96 13.47 -41.90
N ALA A 1112 8.99 13.18 -41.02
CA ALA A 1112 8.39 11.86 -40.94
C ALA A 1112 7.31 11.64 -42.02
N LEU A 1113 7.50 10.58 -42.80
CA LEU A 1113 6.55 9.99 -43.75
C LEU A 1113 5.21 9.65 -43.07
N GLY A 1114 4.11 10.24 -43.56
CA GLY A 1114 2.76 9.64 -43.53
C GLY A 1114 1.92 9.88 -42.26
N ALA A 1115 0.98 10.81 -42.36
CA ALA A 1115 0.00 11.19 -41.33
C ALA A 1115 -1.08 10.12 -41.04
N GLY A 1116 -1.57 10.10 -39.79
CA GLY A 1116 -2.78 9.41 -39.36
C GLY A 1116 -3.50 10.16 -38.24
N ASP A 1117 -4.68 10.70 -38.59
CA ASP A 1117 -5.84 11.16 -37.82
C ASP A 1117 -5.75 11.35 -36.28
N ALA A 1118 -5.85 12.61 -35.85
CA ALA A 1118 -6.43 12.97 -34.55
C ALA A 1118 -7.91 13.30 -34.75
N GLU A 1119 -8.81 12.53 -34.12
CA GLU A 1119 -10.27 12.70 -34.24
C GLU A 1119 -10.70 14.13 -33.88
N LEU A 1120 -11.33 14.80 -34.84
CA LEU A 1120 -11.96 16.11 -34.64
C LEU A 1120 -13.23 15.95 -33.77
N PRO A 1121 -13.57 16.92 -32.91
CA PRO A 1121 -14.78 16.86 -32.08
C PRO A 1121 -16.03 16.74 -32.96
N GLY A 1122 -16.98 15.85 -32.61
CA GLY A 1122 -18.18 15.59 -33.43
C GLY A 1122 -19.27 16.67 -33.34
N GLU A 1123 -19.28 17.49 -32.29
CA GLU A 1123 -20.29 18.53 -32.07
C GLU A 1123 -19.73 19.75 -31.31
N PHE A 1124 -20.45 20.87 -31.37
CA PHE A 1124 -20.11 22.07 -30.60
C PHE A 1124 -20.47 21.88 -29.12
N ALA A 1125 -19.45 21.92 -28.27
CA ALA A 1125 -19.60 21.81 -26.82
C ALA A 1125 -18.78 22.89 -26.11
N VAL A 1126 -19.28 23.33 -24.96
CA VAL A 1126 -18.57 24.26 -24.08
C VAL A 1126 -18.52 23.66 -22.70
N THR A 1127 -17.31 23.39 -22.21
CA THR A 1127 -17.04 22.82 -20.90
C THR A 1127 -16.23 23.79 -20.07
N MET A 1128 -16.34 23.66 -18.75
CA MET A 1128 -15.62 24.52 -17.82
C MET A 1128 -14.35 23.81 -17.38
N ALA A 1129 -13.19 24.39 -17.69
CA ALA A 1129 -11.88 23.87 -17.32
C ALA A 1129 -11.40 24.39 -15.94
N GLY A 1130 -12.13 25.36 -15.36
CA GLY A 1130 -11.99 25.83 -13.98
C GLY A 1130 -11.15 27.10 -13.80
N PRO A 1131 -11.00 27.63 -12.57
CA PRO A 1131 -11.87 27.45 -11.38
C PRO A 1131 -13.22 28.20 -11.51
N ASN A 1132 -14.27 27.77 -10.81
CA ASN A 1132 -15.55 28.49 -10.70
C ASN A 1132 -16.29 28.08 -9.40
N PRO A 1133 -16.34 28.93 -8.36
CA PRO A 1133 -16.02 30.35 -8.38
C PRO A 1133 -14.53 30.68 -8.60
N PHE A 1134 -14.23 31.83 -9.21
CA PHE A 1134 -12.86 32.30 -9.45
C PHE A 1134 -12.61 33.73 -8.96
N ASN A 1135 -11.36 34.02 -8.57
CA ASN A 1135 -10.94 35.31 -8.04
C ASN A 1135 -10.01 36.11 -8.99
N SER A 1136 -9.27 35.44 -9.88
CA SER A 1136 -8.34 36.06 -10.83
C SER A 1136 -8.64 35.70 -12.29
N MET A 1137 -8.66 34.42 -12.65
CA MET A 1137 -8.94 33.94 -14.00
C MET A 1137 -9.69 32.59 -13.97
N THR A 1138 -10.53 32.33 -14.97
CA THR A 1138 -11.16 31.02 -15.23
C THR A 1138 -11.07 30.68 -16.72
N ARG A 1139 -11.13 29.39 -17.07
CA ARG A 1139 -11.06 28.90 -18.46
C ARG A 1139 -12.31 28.10 -18.85
N LEU A 1140 -12.85 28.40 -20.02
CA LEU A 1140 -13.92 27.66 -20.71
C LEU A 1140 -13.31 27.00 -21.95
N ASP A 1141 -13.40 25.68 -22.08
CA ASP A 1141 -12.99 24.99 -23.30
C ASP A 1141 -14.17 24.88 -24.26
N VAL A 1142 -13.91 25.18 -25.54
CA VAL A 1142 -14.88 25.20 -26.64
C VAL A 1142 -14.44 24.20 -27.69
N ALA A 1143 -15.20 23.12 -27.84
CA ALA A 1143 -15.00 22.15 -28.90
C ALA A 1143 -15.73 22.60 -30.16
N LEU A 1144 -15.02 22.64 -31.30
CA LEU A 1144 -15.55 23.02 -32.60
C LEU A 1144 -15.37 21.89 -33.62
N PRO A 1145 -16.44 21.35 -34.22
CA PRO A 1145 -16.35 20.31 -35.25
C PRO A 1145 -15.81 20.83 -36.59
N HIS A 1146 -15.97 22.12 -36.84
CA HIS A 1146 -15.49 22.81 -38.03
C HIS A 1146 -15.12 24.26 -37.66
N PRO A 1147 -14.24 24.92 -38.44
CA PRO A 1147 -13.83 26.29 -38.15
C PRO A 1147 -15.04 27.24 -38.05
N ALA A 1148 -15.08 28.08 -37.01
CA ALA A 1148 -16.19 29.01 -36.78
C ALA A 1148 -15.72 30.26 -36.03
N HIS A 1149 -16.43 31.36 -36.26
CA HIS A 1149 -16.30 32.57 -35.46
C HIS A 1149 -17.00 32.36 -34.11
N VAL A 1150 -16.24 32.43 -33.01
CA VAL A 1150 -16.76 32.22 -31.65
C VAL A 1150 -16.89 33.54 -30.92
N THR A 1151 -18.10 33.82 -30.42
CA THR A 1151 -18.43 34.98 -29.58
C THR A 1151 -18.77 34.52 -28.16
N LEU A 1152 -18.01 34.97 -27.15
CA LEU A 1152 -18.29 34.80 -25.73
C LEU A 1152 -18.86 36.10 -25.14
N LEU A 1153 -20.09 36.05 -24.62
CA LEU A 1153 -20.81 37.16 -23.99
C LEU A 1153 -20.98 36.86 -22.49
N ILE A 1154 -20.57 37.78 -21.62
CA ILE A 1154 -20.78 37.68 -20.17
C ILE A 1154 -21.91 38.61 -19.74
N TYR A 1155 -22.93 38.08 -19.07
CA TYR A 1155 -24.08 38.83 -18.54
C TYR A 1155 -24.06 38.88 -17.01
N ASP A 1156 -24.44 40.01 -16.43
CA ASP A 1156 -24.77 40.11 -15.00
C ASP A 1156 -26.15 39.48 -14.68
N VAL A 1157 -26.50 39.36 -13.39
CA VAL A 1157 -27.79 38.79 -12.96
C VAL A 1157 -29.03 39.58 -13.43
N LEU A 1158 -28.86 40.81 -13.92
CA LEU A 1158 -29.93 41.64 -14.49
C LEU A 1158 -30.01 41.51 -16.02
N GLY A 1159 -29.16 40.68 -16.63
CA GLY A 1159 -29.12 40.41 -18.08
C GLY A 1159 -28.36 41.45 -18.90
N ARG A 1160 -27.58 42.34 -18.26
CA ARG A 1160 -26.76 43.32 -18.98
C ARG A 1160 -25.42 42.69 -19.37
N THR A 1161 -25.01 42.86 -20.62
CA THR A 1161 -23.70 42.40 -21.11
C THR A 1161 -22.60 43.23 -20.46
N VAL A 1162 -21.71 42.59 -19.70
CA VAL A 1162 -20.59 43.23 -19.00
C VAL A 1162 -19.25 43.01 -19.70
N GLN A 1163 -19.13 41.97 -20.54
CA GLN A 1163 -17.92 41.72 -21.34
C GLN A 1163 -18.26 40.91 -22.60
N THR A 1164 -17.53 41.14 -23.70
CA THR A 1164 -17.67 40.38 -24.96
C THR A 1164 -16.29 40.09 -25.53
N ILE A 1165 -16.07 38.85 -25.98
CA ILE A 1165 -14.82 38.38 -26.61
C ILE A 1165 -15.19 37.65 -27.90
N GLU A 1166 -14.59 38.05 -29.03
CA GLU A 1166 -14.88 37.50 -30.36
C GLU A 1166 -13.59 37.10 -31.07
N ARG A 1167 -13.55 35.89 -31.64
CA ARG A 1167 -12.38 35.38 -32.37
C ARG A 1167 -12.73 34.20 -33.29
N ASP A 1168 -12.03 34.08 -34.42
CA ASP A 1168 -12.10 32.93 -35.31
C ASP A 1168 -11.24 31.77 -34.81
N TYR A 1169 -11.81 30.57 -34.81
CA TYR A 1169 -11.14 29.33 -34.40
C TYR A 1169 -11.27 28.25 -35.48
N THR A 1170 -10.23 27.41 -35.60
CA THR A 1170 -10.24 26.21 -36.46
C THR A 1170 -11.03 25.05 -35.82
N ALA A 1171 -11.26 23.96 -36.55
CA ALA A 1171 -11.83 22.75 -35.94
C ALA A 1171 -10.88 22.19 -34.86
N GLY A 1172 -11.40 21.83 -33.69
CA GLY A 1172 -10.62 21.39 -32.54
C GLY A 1172 -11.15 21.93 -31.20
N VAL A 1173 -10.48 21.61 -30.10
CA VAL A 1173 -10.83 22.09 -28.76
C VAL A 1173 -9.97 23.31 -28.40
N HIS A 1174 -10.62 24.41 -28.03
CA HIS A 1174 -9.97 25.71 -27.79
C HIS A 1174 -10.28 26.25 -26.40
N GLY A 1175 -9.27 26.73 -25.67
CA GLY A 1175 -9.45 27.35 -24.37
C GLY A 1175 -9.71 28.86 -24.43
N LEU A 1176 -10.85 29.30 -23.93
CA LEU A 1176 -11.19 30.71 -23.70
C LEU A 1176 -10.91 31.08 -22.25
N SER A 1177 -9.95 31.99 -22.03
CA SER A 1177 -9.61 32.47 -20.68
C SER A 1177 -10.35 33.78 -20.36
N LEU A 1178 -10.95 33.85 -19.17
CA LEU A 1178 -11.72 35.00 -18.68
C LEU A 1178 -11.10 35.55 -17.38
N SER A 1179 -10.77 36.84 -17.37
CA SER A 1179 -10.20 37.54 -16.20
C SER A 1179 -11.28 38.20 -15.32
N ALA A 1180 -11.14 38.08 -14.00
CA ALA A 1180 -12.03 38.71 -13.00
C ALA A 1180 -11.74 40.21 -12.77
N GLN A 1181 -10.67 40.76 -13.35
CA GLN A 1181 -10.25 42.16 -13.11
C GLN A 1181 -11.35 43.19 -13.42
N GLN A 1182 -12.20 42.91 -14.41
CA GLN A 1182 -13.29 43.81 -14.84
C GLN A 1182 -14.69 43.39 -14.34
N LEU A 1183 -14.78 42.34 -13.52
CA LEU A 1183 -16.03 41.81 -12.97
C LEU A 1183 -16.09 42.02 -11.44
N SER A 1184 -17.21 42.52 -10.91
CA SER A 1184 -17.45 42.60 -9.46
C SER A 1184 -17.80 41.23 -8.86
N THR A 1185 -17.62 41.04 -7.55
CA THR A 1185 -18.07 39.82 -6.84
C THR A 1185 -19.57 39.58 -7.09
N GLY A 1186 -19.95 38.38 -7.55
CA GLY A 1186 -21.32 38.05 -7.92
C GLY A 1186 -21.45 36.91 -8.92
N PHE A 1187 -22.69 36.57 -9.29
CA PHE A 1187 -22.98 35.55 -10.32
C PHE A 1187 -23.13 36.18 -11.70
N TYR A 1188 -22.62 35.49 -12.71
CA TYR A 1188 -22.67 35.88 -14.11
C TYR A 1188 -23.10 34.70 -14.99
N TRP A 1189 -23.53 34.99 -16.21
CA TRP A 1189 -23.78 33.97 -17.24
C TRP A 1189 -22.83 34.20 -18.42
N ALA A 1190 -22.04 33.19 -18.77
CA ALA A 1190 -21.23 33.16 -19.98
C ALA A 1190 -22.01 32.47 -21.10
N GLU A 1191 -22.26 33.16 -22.20
CA GLU A 1191 -22.88 32.62 -23.40
C GLU A 1191 -21.84 32.56 -24.52
N VAL A 1192 -21.54 31.37 -25.01
CA VAL A 1192 -20.65 31.15 -26.15
C VAL A 1192 -21.50 30.82 -27.37
N ARG A 1193 -21.25 31.51 -28.48
CA ARG A 1193 -21.90 31.31 -29.77
C ARG A 1193 -20.86 30.94 -30.83
N ALA A 1194 -21.17 29.96 -31.66
CA ALA A 1194 -20.42 29.61 -32.86
C ALA A 1194 -21.41 29.39 -34.01
N GLY A 1195 -21.55 30.38 -34.90
CA GLY A 1195 -22.60 30.37 -35.92
C GLY A 1195 -24.03 30.39 -35.31
N GLU A 1196 -24.88 29.43 -35.70
CA GLU A 1196 -26.24 29.25 -35.12
C GLU A 1196 -26.24 28.51 -33.77
N GLN A 1197 -25.10 27.93 -33.36
CA GLN A 1197 -25.02 27.12 -32.14
C GLN A 1197 -24.62 27.99 -30.94
N MET A 1198 -25.30 27.80 -29.81
CA MET A 1198 -25.09 28.59 -28.59
C MET A 1198 -25.18 27.73 -27.33
N ARG A 1199 -24.27 27.97 -26.36
CA ARG A 1199 -24.26 27.34 -25.04
C ARG A 1199 -24.05 28.39 -23.94
N ARG A 1200 -24.77 28.24 -22.81
CA ARG A 1200 -24.62 29.08 -21.62
C ARG A 1200 -24.04 28.31 -20.45
N VAL A 1201 -23.12 28.95 -19.71
CA VAL A 1201 -22.48 28.42 -18.51
C VAL A 1201 -22.59 29.45 -17.39
N LYS A 1202 -22.94 29.03 -16.17
CA LYS A 1202 -23.02 29.91 -15.01
C LYS A 1202 -21.62 30.14 -14.44
N LEU A 1203 -21.28 31.39 -14.14
CA LEU A 1203 -20.02 31.79 -13.51
C LEU A 1203 -20.27 32.47 -12.16
N ALA A 1204 -19.34 32.32 -11.22
CA ALA A 1204 -19.33 32.98 -9.93
C ALA A 1204 -17.95 33.63 -9.72
N VAL A 1205 -17.93 34.94 -9.49
CA VAL A 1205 -16.71 35.70 -9.20
C VAL A 1205 -16.69 36.00 -7.71
N ILE A 1206 -15.59 35.68 -7.03
CA ILE A 1206 -15.36 35.99 -5.62
C ILE A 1206 -14.07 36.81 -5.52
N ARG A 1207 -14.18 38.08 -5.13
CA ARG A 1207 -13.02 38.89 -4.73
C ARG A 1207 -12.79 38.82 -3.22
#